data_AF-A0A151SXT1-F1
#
_entry.id   AF-A0A151SXT1-F1
#
_cell.length_a   1.000
_cell.length_b   1.000
_cell.length_c   1.000
_cell.angle_alpha   90.00
_cell.angle_beta   90.00
_cell.angle_gamma   90.00
#
_symmetry.space_group_name_H-M   'P 1'
#
loop_
_entity.id
_entity.type
_entity.pdbx_description
1 polymer ?
#
loop_
_entity_poly.entity_id
_entity_poly.type
_entity_poly.pdbx_seq_one_letter_code
_entity_poly.pdbx_strand_id
1 'polypeptide(L)'
;MQEFFFTVLIILSVVTPGLSSTTTTFNVLQYGAIGDGKTNDSPAFLKAWKDVCQSKSHISRLIIPAKRTFLLKPTTFSGPCKSNYTYIQLLGDIVAPETKSEYSGFHTNTWLGFSYVNGLIISGKGTIDGKGSAWWQQPCIGNVKSGANCRPPTALTFYRCYHLQLKGFTSINPARSHMTLTSCNNGIISKLRLIAPGTSPNTDGIDISGSTDIRVLNSFIGTGDDCIAISAGSSKINITGITCGPGHGISIGSLGTRGETDIVEDVHVKNCTLTETLTGVRIKTWQGGGGYARRISFEKIKFVRANSPIIIDQFYCPHRSDCQNKTQAIKVSDVTYKGIFGTSLTDKAINLSCDQNVGCSNLVFDHVYITLCLCLCLCCNLQSATMGKKPPHMSDVEAARYAPPPPPTFHVPQPRLWFPWLVPLIFLANIAMFVYSMYENDCPAYLDARVCLFSEYLGRFSFQPFRENPLLGPAIRTLRLLGALEKDLVVDQNEIWRFVSCMFLHAGVVHLLANMFSLLFIGVRLEKEFGFLRIGFLYMLSGFGGSLLSILHLKETESNTVSVGASGALFGLLGAMLSELLTNWSIYANKCAALSSLLIIVGLNLAVGFLPHVDNSAHVGGFLAGFFLGFVLLMRPQYGYVNRKYIPPGYDVKRKSKYKCYQYFFLVVSVIILLVGYAYGLAKLYIEKSRDSFTFVDSYTR
;
A
#
# COMPACT_ATOMS: atom_id res chain seq x y z
N MET A 1 -0.87 -8.50 -43.53
CA MET A 1 -0.20 -7.33 -42.91
C MET A 1 -1.12 -6.55 -41.96
N GLN A 2 -2.38 -6.31 -42.31
CA GLN A 2 -3.34 -5.55 -41.49
C GLN A 2 -3.66 -6.23 -40.12
N GLU A 3 -3.81 -7.55 -40.11
CA GLU A 3 -4.02 -8.38 -38.90
C GLU A 3 -2.76 -8.56 -38.02
N PHE A 4 -1.57 -8.46 -38.62
CA PHE A 4 -0.32 -8.42 -37.87
C PHE A 4 -0.17 -7.06 -37.16
N PHE A 5 -0.53 -5.97 -37.85
CA PHE A 5 -0.71 -4.65 -37.24
C PHE A 5 -1.79 -4.65 -36.16
N PHE A 6 -2.86 -5.43 -36.32
CA PHE A 6 -3.94 -5.60 -35.35
C PHE A 6 -3.51 -6.33 -34.07
N THR A 7 -2.78 -7.45 -34.22
CA THR A 7 -2.20 -8.18 -33.10
C THR A 7 -1.13 -7.32 -32.43
N VAL A 8 -0.34 -6.58 -33.21
CA VAL A 8 0.65 -5.63 -32.72
C VAL A 8 -0.02 -4.40 -32.09
N LEU A 9 -1.20 -3.93 -32.50
CA LEU A 9 -1.93 -2.82 -31.87
C LEU A 9 -2.71 -3.25 -30.63
N ILE A 10 -3.22 -4.48 -30.57
CA ILE A 10 -3.83 -5.06 -29.36
C ILE A 10 -2.73 -5.37 -28.35
N ILE A 11 -1.63 -5.99 -28.81
CA ILE A 11 -0.42 -6.11 -28.00
C ILE A 11 0.04 -4.70 -27.61
N LEU A 12 0.26 -3.71 -28.49
CA LEU A 12 0.66 -2.34 -28.12
C LEU A 12 -0.43 -1.51 -27.42
N SER A 13 -1.70 -1.89 -27.36
CA SER A 13 -2.72 -1.20 -26.54
C SER A 13 -2.88 -1.86 -25.16
N VAL A 14 -2.49 -3.12 -25.04
CA VAL A 14 -2.31 -3.86 -23.78
C VAL A 14 -0.87 -3.71 -23.23
N VAL A 15 0.09 -3.41 -24.10
CA VAL A 15 1.55 -3.23 -23.91
C VAL A 15 1.97 -1.76 -24.05
N THR A 16 1.09 -0.85 -24.50
CA THR A 16 1.18 0.53 -24.01
C THR A 16 0.82 0.40 -22.55
N PRO A 17 1.80 0.55 -21.64
CA PRO A 17 1.46 0.62 -20.25
C PRO A 17 0.72 1.94 -20.16
N GLY A 18 -0.61 1.92 -20.14
CA GLY A 18 -1.35 2.90 -19.36
C GLY A 18 -0.78 2.80 -17.96
N LEU A 19 0.27 3.59 -17.69
CA LEU A 19 1.25 3.48 -16.61
C LEU A 19 0.93 2.31 -15.68
N SER A 20 1.25 1.09 -16.10
CA SER A 20 1.38 0.03 -15.13
C SER A 20 2.53 0.50 -14.27
N SER A 21 2.20 0.92 -13.04
CA SER A 21 3.11 1.02 -11.93
C SER A 21 3.73 -0.38 -11.77
N THR A 22 4.66 -0.72 -12.67
CA THR A 22 5.36 -1.99 -12.68
C THR A 22 6.11 -1.99 -11.37
N THR A 23 5.55 -2.74 -10.43
CA THR A 23 6.22 -2.95 -9.16
C THR A 23 6.99 -4.25 -9.31
N THR A 24 8.30 -4.18 -9.46
CA THR A 24 9.12 -5.39 -9.43
C THR A 24 9.27 -5.81 -7.98
N THR A 25 9.12 -7.11 -7.71
CA THR A 25 9.13 -7.64 -6.35
C THR A 25 10.27 -8.64 -6.19
N PHE A 26 11.03 -8.50 -5.10
CA PHE A 26 12.19 -9.29 -4.76
C PHE A 26 11.98 -9.88 -3.37
N ASN A 27 11.84 -11.19 -3.25
CA ASN A 27 11.67 -11.84 -1.94
C ASN A 27 13.02 -12.36 -1.45
N VAL A 28 13.45 -11.97 -0.24
CA VAL A 28 14.76 -12.38 0.32
C VAL A 28 14.98 -13.89 0.34
N LEU A 29 13.91 -14.70 0.42
CA LEU A 29 14.00 -16.16 0.36
C LEU A 29 14.50 -16.67 -1.00
N GLN A 30 14.15 -15.98 -2.10
CA GLN A 30 14.62 -16.32 -3.45
C GLN A 30 16.12 -16.03 -3.62
N TYR A 31 16.70 -15.27 -2.70
CA TYR A 31 18.11 -14.92 -2.67
C TYR A 31 18.92 -15.78 -1.69
N GLY A 32 18.29 -16.81 -1.11
CA GLY A 32 18.95 -17.77 -0.21
C GLY A 32 18.82 -17.45 1.28
N ALA A 33 17.98 -16.49 1.67
CA ALA A 33 17.72 -16.25 3.09
C ALA A 33 16.95 -17.43 3.71
N ILE A 34 17.34 -17.86 4.90
CA ILE A 34 16.71 -18.98 5.62
C ILE A 34 15.60 -18.46 6.54
N GLY A 35 15.83 -17.38 7.27
CA GLY A 35 14.81 -16.78 8.14
C GLY A 35 14.47 -17.63 9.38
N ASP A 36 15.47 -18.28 9.98
CA ASP A 36 15.40 -19.10 11.21
C ASP A 36 15.85 -18.35 12.49
N GLY A 37 16.29 -17.09 12.36
CA GLY A 37 16.78 -16.24 13.43
C GLY A 37 18.20 -16.57 13.90
N LYS A 38 18.90 -17.49 13.23
CA LYS A 38 20.23 -17.97 13.62
C LYS A 38 21.24 -17.90 12.48
N THR A 39 20.82 -18.28 11.28
CA THR A 39 21.65 -18.24 10.09
C THR A 39 21.88 -16.79 9.65
N ASN A 40 23.12 -16.45 9.31
CA ASN A 40 23.46 -15.12 8.79
C ASN A 40 22.85 -14.89 7.40
N ASP A 41 21.72 -14.17 7.37
CA ASP A 41 20.97 -13.85 6.16
C ASP A 41 21.45 -12.57 5.45
N SER A 42 22.43 -11.85 6.02
CA SER A 42 22.99 -10.63 5.43
C SER A 42 23.42 -10.77 3.96
N PRO A 43 24.13 -11.85 3.53
CA PRO A 43 24.52 -12.01 2.14
C PRO A 43 23.32 -12.10 1.19
N ALA A 44 22.26 -12.78 1.59
CA ALA A 44 21.03 -12.90 0.80
C ALA A 44 20.31 -11.56 0.69
N PHE A 45 20.24 -10.79 1.77
CA PHE A 45 19.67 -9.43 1.78
C PHE A 45 20.46 -8.47 0.87
N LEU A 46 21.79 -8.51 0.91
CA LEU A 46 22.64 -7.69 0.04
C LEU A 46 22.48 -8.06 -1.43
N LYS A 47 22.38 -9.36 -1.74
CA LYS A 47 22.13 -9.84 -3.10
C LYS A 47 20.75 -9.38 -3.61
N ALA A 48 19.72 -9.51 -2.78
CA ALA A 48 18.38 -9.01 -3.10
C ALA A 48 18.37 -7.49 -3.28
N TRP A 49 19.04 -6.75 -2.40
CA TRP A 49 19.13 -5.29 -2.47
C TRP A 49 19.82 -4.81 -3.74
N LYS A 50 20.87 -5.50 -4.20
CA LYS A 50 21.54 -5.17 -5.46
C LYS A 50 20.56 -5.17 -6.62
N ASP A 51 19.71 -6.19 -6.73
CA ASP A 51 18.72 -6.29 -7.81
C ASP A 51 17.57 -5.30 -7.63
N VAL A 52 17.11 -5.10 -6.39
CA VAL A 52 16.13 -4.05 -6.04
C VAL A 52 16.62 -2.69 -6.54
N CYS A 53 17.86 -2.35 -6.24
CA CYS A 53 18.42 -1.04 -6.53
C CYS A 53 18.73 -0.84 -8.03
N GLN A 54 18.99 -1.92 -8.77
CA GLN A 54 19.19 -1.91 -10.23
C GLN A 54 17.88 -1.95 -11.03
N SER A 55 16.74 -2.24 -10.39
CA SER A 55 15.44 -2.28 -11.05
C SER A 55 15.05 -0.93 -11.65
N LYS A 56 14.62 -0.92 -12.92
CA LYS A 56 14.11 0.27 -13.63
C LYS A 56 12.60 0.48 -13.45
N SER A 57 11.97 -0.33 -12.60
CA SER A 57 10.55 -0.27 -12.30
C SER A 57 10.20 1.00 -11.51
N HIS A 58 8.97 1.52 -11.62
CA HIS A 58 8.57 2.71 -10.85
C HIS A 58 8.66 2.47 -9.33
N ILE A 59 8.25 1.27 -8.89
CA ILE A 59 8.40 0.83 -7.49
C ILE A 59 9.23 -0.46 -7.50
N SER A 60 10.36 -0.47 -6.82
CA SER A 60 11.15 -1.67 -6.59
C SER A 60 10.92 -2.19 -5.18
N ARG A 61 10.30 -3.37 -5.02
CA ARG A 61 9.80 -3.87 -3.74
C ARG A 61 10.63 -5.04 -3.21
N LEU A 62 11.30 -4.86 -2.08
CA LEU A 62 11.91 -5.95 -1.30
C LEU A 62 10.90 -6.51 -0.29
N ILE A 63 10.65 -7.82 -0.30
CA ILE A 63 9.76 -8.49 0.65
C ILE A 63 10.58 -9.22 1.71
N ILE A 64 10.29 -8.89 2.97
CA ILE A 64 10.73 -9.64 4.15
C ILE A 64 9.50 -10.36 4.70
N PRO A 65 9.34 -11.67 4.43
CA PRO A 65 8.09 -12.39 4.61
C PRO A 65 7.72 -12.61 6.08
N ALA A 66 6.41 -12.66 6.37
CA ALA A 66 5.89 -12.92 7.71
C ALA A 66 6.26 -14.32 8.23
N LYS A 67 6.20 -14.49 9.56
CA LYS A 67 6.48 -15.76 10.27
C LYS A 67 7.91 -16.30 10.08
N ARG A 68 8.83 -15.42 9.72
CA ARG A 68 10.27 -15.70 9.58
C ARG A 68 11.03 -14.65 10.37
N THR A 69 12.20 -15.03 10.85
CA THR A 69 13.09 -14.17 11.62
C THR A 69 14.46 -14.19 10.95
N PHE A 70 14.97 -13.07 10.49
CA PHE A 70 16.21 -13.01 9.71
C PHE A 70 17.32 -12.42 10.58
N LEU A 71 18.40 -13.20 10.80
CA LEU A 71 19.57 -12.68 11.51
C LEU A 71 20.44 -11.92 10.52
N LEU A 72 20.62 -10.62 10.76
CA LEU A 72 21.47 -9.77 9.93
C LEU A 72 22.66 -9.28 10.75
N LYS A 73 23.87 -9.51 10.27
CA LYS A 73 25.09 -8.82 10.73
C LYS A 73 25.07 -7.34 10.29
N PRO A 74 25.99 -6.49 10.77
CA PRO A 74 26.09 -5.11 10.27
C PRO A 74 26.07 -5.03 8.74
N THR A 75 25.04 -4.38 8.21
CA THR A 75 24.71 -4.38 6.77
C THR A 75 24.30 -2.99 6.33
N THR A 76 24.93 -2.49 5.26
CA THR A 76 24.60 -1.19 4.66
C THR A 76 24.00 -1.39 3.27
N PHE A 77 22.81 -0.85 3.09
CA PHE A 77 22.04 -0.81 1.85
C PHE A 77 22.28 0.53 1.15
N SER A 78 23.19 0.53 0.19
CA SER A 78 23.59 1.75 -0.52
C SER A 78 22.81 1.95 -1.82
N GLY A 79 22.48 3.21 -2.11
CA GLY A 79 22.04 3.70 -3.42
C GLY A 79 23.19 4.34 -4.21
N PRO A 80 22.88 5.14 -5.26
CA PRO A 80 21.54 5.49 -5.72
C PRO A 80 20.83 4.33 -6.41
N CYS A 81 19.52 4.21 -6.19
CA CYS A 81 18.69 3.22 -6.86
C CYS A 81 17.99 3.80 -8.08
N LYS A 82 17.81 2.97 -9.11
CA LYS A 82 17.27 3.38 -10.42
C LYS A 82 15.76 3.61 -10.41
N SER A 83 15.03 2.95 -9.51
CA SER A 83 13.59 3.12 -9.33
C SER A 83 13.25 4.42 -8.62
N ASN A 84 12.12 5.05 -8.96
CA ASN A 84 11.62 6.25 -8.28
C ASN A 84 11.35 5.99 -6.78
N TYR A 85 10.84 4.81 -6.45
CA TYR A 85 10.57 4.40 -5.08
C TYR A 85 11.14 3.00 -4.80
N THR A 86 11.89 2.89 -3.71
CA THR A 86 12.38 1.61 -3.19
C THR A 86 11.54 1.24 -1.97
N TYR A 87 10.77 0.16 -2.05
CA TYR A 87 9.81 -0.24 -1.02
C TYR A 87 10.28 -1.50 -0.29
N ILE A 88 10.58 -1.40 0.99
CA ILE A 88 10.83 -2.54 1.87
C ILE A 88 9.53 -2.90 2.59
N GLN A 89 8.98 -4.06 2.23
CA GLN A 89 7.80 -4.64 2.86
C GLN A 89 8.23 -5.53 4.05
N LEU A 90 8.24 -4.95 5.24
CA LEU A 90 8.70 -5.58 6.48
C LEU A 90 7.55 -6.36 7.17
N LEU A 91 7.35 -7.62 6.79
CA LEU A 91 6.29 -8.47 7.37
C LEU A 91 6.80 -9.44 8.43
N GLY A 92 8.05 -9.92 8.29
CA GLY A 92 8.74 -10.76 9.27
C GLY A 92 9.64 -9.96 10.20
N ASP A 93 10.39 -10.67 11.02
CA ASP A 93 11.28 -10.07 12.02
C ASP A 93 12.73 -10.05 11.54
N ILE A 94 13.49 -9.04 11.96
CA ILE A 94 14.95 -8.95 11.79
C ILE A 94 15.57 -8.89 13.18
N VAL A 95 16.58 -9.73 13.42
CA VAL A 95 17.30 -9.79 14.70
C VAL A 95 18.78 -9.49 14.51
N ALA A 96 19.35 -8.75 15.45
CA ALA A 96 20.78 -8.53 15.55
C ALA A 96 21.51 -9.79 16.05
N PRO A 97 22.83 -9.91 15.79
CA PRO A 97 23.64 -10.94 16.42
C PRO A 97 23.62 -10.83 17.95
N GLU A 98 23.54 -11.96 18.64
CA GLU A 98 23.53 -11.98 20.11
C GLU A 98 24.90 -11.65 20.71
N THR A 99 25.97 -11.97 19.99
CA THR A 99 27.35 -11.80 20.47
C THR A 99 28.04 -10.60 19.83
N LYS A 100 28.72 -9.78 20.64
CA LYS A 100 29.44 -8.59 20.16
C LYS A 100 30.60 -8.92 19.22
N SER A 101 31.19 -10.11 19.35
CA SER A 101 32.28 -10.57 18.47
C SER A 101 31.85 -10.66 17.01
N GLU A 102 30.54 -10.82 16.73
CA GLU A 102 30.01 -10.82 15.36
C GLU A 102 29.97 -9.44 14.70
N TYR A 103 30.22 -8.37 15.46
CA TYR A 103 30.42 -7.02 14.98
C TYR A 103 31.90 -6.70 14.70
N SER A 104 32.84 -7.58 15.07
CA SER A 104 34.27 -7.41 14.81
C SER A 104 34.55 -7.34 13.30
N GLY A 105 35.35 -6.35 12.88
CA GLY A 105 35.67 -6.12 11.47
C GLY A 105 34.67 -5.24 10.71
N PHE A 106 33.58 -4.78 11.35
CA PHE A 106 32.61 -3.85 10.77
C PHE A 106 32.71 -2.45 11.40
N HIS A 107 32.17 -1.44 10.70
CA HIS A 107 31.94 -0.13 11.30
C HIS A 107 30.87 -0.24 12.39
N THR A 108 31.29 -0.29 13.66
CA THR A 108 30.45 -0.65 14.81
C THR A 108 29.35 0.36 15.17
N ASN A 109 29.31 1.52 14.53
CA ASN A 109 28.36 2.58 14.86
C ASN A 109 26.97 2.38 14.22
N THR A 110 26.86 1.47 13.25
CA THR A 110 25.62 1.20 12.52
C THR A 110 25.40 -0.30 12.42
N TRP A 111 24.20 -0.76 12.78
CA TRP A 111 23.76 -2.11 12.49
C TRP A 111 23.15 -2.20 11.08
N LEU A 112 22.00 -1.57 10.84
CA LEU A 112 21.36 -1.53 9.52
C LEU A 112 21.43 -0.11 8.94
N GLY A 113 22.24 0.09 7.92
CA GLY A 113 22.44 1.38 7.27
C GLY A 113 21.69 1.49 5.95
N PHE A 114 21.14 2.66 5.65
CA PHE A 114 20.60 3.05 4.35
C PHE A 114 21.27 4.34 3.92
N SER A 115 22.00 4.30 2.82
CA SER A 115 22.86 5.42 2.39
C SER A 115 22.53 5.83 0.96
N TYR A 116 22.29 7.12 0.72
CA TYR A 116 22.05 7.68 -0.62
C TYR A 116 20.84 7.06 -1.36
N VAL A 117 19.79 6.69 -0.64
CA VAL A 117 18.57 6.11 -1.24
C VAL A 117 17.47 7.18 -1.31
N ASN A 118 17.10 7.59 -2.52
CA ASN A 118 15.96 8.49 -2.76
C ASN A 118 14.66 7.67 -2.88
N GLY A 119 13.57 8.17 -2.29
CA GLY A 119 12.25 7.52 -2.34
C GLY A 119 12.18 6.19 -1.58
N LEU A 120 12.98 6.03 -0.51
CA LEU A 120 12.94 4.82 0.32
C LEU A 120 11.66 4.79 1.17
N ILE A 121 10.93 3.67 1.10
CA ILE A 121 9.73 3.40 1.89
C ILE A 121 9.95 2.11 2.67
N ILE A 122 9.93 2.15 4.00
CA ILE A 122 9.94 0.96 4.85
C ILE A 122 8.60 0.88 5.56
N SER A 123 7.82 -0.17 5.26
CA SER A 123 6.47 -0.30 5.77
C SER A 123 6.09 -1.75 6.03
N GLY A 124 5.42 -1.98 7.15
CA GLY A 124 4.89 -3.29 7.51
C GLY A 124 4.67 -3.43 9.01
N LYS A 125 4.43 -4.66 9.48
CA LYS A 125 4.14 -4.96 10.89
C LYS A 125 5.26 -5.77 11.58
N GLY A 126 6.34 -6.06 10.85
CA GLY A 126 7.47 -6.81 11.37
C GLY A 126 8.22 -6.06 12.49
N THR A 127 9.07 -6.80 13.17
CA THR A 127 9.87 -6.32 14.30
C THR A 127 11.35 -6.26 13.94
N ILE A 128 12.04 -5.20 14.36
CA ILE A 128 13.51 -5.09 14.30
C ILE A 128 14.03 -5.15 15.73
N ASP A 129 14.61 -6.26 16.14
CA ASP A 129 15.15 -6.50 17.49
C ASP A 129 16.68 -6.35 17.49
N GLY A 130 17.17 -5.30 18.15
CA GLY A 130 18.58 -4.98 18.21
C GLY A 130 19.41 -5.79 19.21
N LYS A 131 18.78 -6.67 20.01
CA LYS A 131 19.45 -7.50 21.04
C LYS A 131 20.43 -6.70 21.93
N GLY A 132 20.08 -5.46 22.25
CA GLY A 132 20.98 -4.45 22.83
C GLY A 132 21.49 -4.72 24.23
N SER A 133 20.90 -5.65 24.97
CA SER A 133 21.21 -5.90 26.40
C SER A 133 22.70 -6.10 26.70
N ALA A 134 23.42 -6.79 25.82
CA ALA A 134 24.86 -7.01 25.96
C ALA A 134 25.65 -5.68 25.93
N TRP A 135 25.18 -4.70 25.16
CA TRP A 135 25.85 -3.41 24.97
C TRP A 135 25.62 -2.42 26.11
N TRP A 136 24.49 -2.52 26.81
CA TRP A 136 24.13 -1.60 27.88
C TRP A 136 25.06 -1.69 29.09
N GLN A 137 25.57 -2.88 29.40
CA GLN A 137 26.52 -3.09 30.50
C GLN A 137 27.96 -2.74 30.12
N GLN A 138 28.34 -3.03 28.87
CA GLN A 138 29.69 -2.79 28.35
C GLN A 138 29.57 -2.32 26.89
N PRO A 139 29.69 -1.02 26.60
CA PRO A 139 29.44 -0.49 25.25
C PRO A 139 30.53 -0.85 24.23
N CYS A 140 31.64 -1.41 24.68
CA CYS A 140 32.80 -1.76 23.87
C CYS A 140 32.80 -3.23 23.44
N ILE A 141 33.43 -3.50 22.30
CA ILE A 141 33.80 -4.86 21.89
C ILE A 141 35.14 -5.23 22.56
N GLY A 142 35.18 -6.38 23.23
CA GLY A 142 36.38 -6.87 23.93
C GLY A 142 36.69 -6.13 25.23
N ASN A 143 37.79 -6.53 25.87
CA ASN A 143 38.27 -5.91 27.10
C ASN A 143 39.10 -4.68 26.78
N VAL A 144 38.56 -3.50 27.05
CA VAL A 144 39.24 -2.22 26.86
C VAL A 144 39.62 -1.61 28.20
N LYS A 145 40.69 -0.80 28.20
CA LYS A 145 41.15 -0.07 29.39
C LYS A 145 40.02 0.79 29.96
N SER A 146 40.00 0.93 31.28
CA SER A 146 39.06 1.81 31.99
C SER A 146 39.13 3.23 31.41
N GLY A 147 37.97 3.80 31.04
CA GLY A 147 37.87 5.14 30.42
C GLY A 147 37.74 5.16 28.88
N ALA A 148 37.70 4.01 28.20
CA ALA A 148 37.46 3.98 26.76
C ALA A 148 36.02 4.39 26.39
N ASN A 149 35.86 5.41 25.55
CA ASN A 149 34.56 5.86 25.04
C ASN A 149 34.19 5.10 23.75
N CYS A 150 33.39 4.04 23.89
CA CYS A 150 32.85 3.28 22.76
C CYS A 150 31.43 3.71 22.41
N ARG A 151 31.08 3.63 21.13
CA ARG A 151 29.73 3.87 20.63
C ARG A 151 29.16 2.54 20.12
N PRO A 152 28.14 1.99 20.80
CA PRO A 152 27.42 0.82 20.30
C PRO A 152 26.67 1.16 18.99
N PRO A 153 26.28 0.14 18.21
CA PRO A 153 25.59 0.35 16.95
C PRO A 153 24.19 0.93 17.14
N THR A 154 23.87 1.96 16.36
CA THR A 154 22.48 2.38 16.12
C THR A 154 21.77 1.31 15.30
N ALA A 155 20.51 1.00 15.65
CA ALA A 155 19.78 -0.06 14.97
C ALA A 155 19.49 0.26 13.50
N LEU A 156 18.98 1.47 13.21
CA LEU A 156 18.69 1.94 11.85
C LEU A 156 19.36 3.30 11.59
N THR A 157 20.27 3.36 10.61
CA THR A 157 20.93 4.62 10.22
C THR A 157 20.48 5.01 8.81
N PHE A 158 19.90 6.19 8.66
CA PHE A 158 19.53 6.78 7.36
C PHE A 158 20.46 7.95 7.05
N TYR A 159 21.29 7.81 6.02
CA TYR A 159 22.26 8.81 5.63
C TYR A 159 21.99 9.30 4.20
N ARG A 160 21.74 10.61 4.06
CA ARG A 160 21.43 11.25 2.76
C ARG A 160 20.29 10.56 2.01
N CYS A 161 19.24 10.19 2.75
CA CYS A 161 18.00 9.66 2.20
C CYS A 161 17.00 10.79 1.98
N TYR A 162 16.52 10.93 0.75
CA TYR A 162 15.53 11.94 0.37
C TYR A 162 14.17 11.28 0.14
N HIS A 163 13.07 11.95 0.46
CA HIS A 163 11.72 11.42 0.32
C HIS A 163 11.47 10.12 1.12
N LEU A 164 12.09 10.01 2.31
CA LEU A 164 12.03 8.84 3.18
C LEU A 164 10.62 8.65 3.76
N GLN A 165 10.10 7.42 3.75
CA GLN A 165 8.84 7.08 4.42
C GLN A 165 8.97 5.84 5.30
N LEU A 166 8.81 6.00 6.62
CA LEU A 166 8.84 4.91 7.60
C LEU A 166 7.45 4.73 8.20
N LYS A 167 6.91 3.50 8.17
CA LYS A 167 5.51 3.28 8.58
C LYS A 167 5.22 1.93 9.25
N GLY A 168 4.60 1.98 10.42
CA GLY A 168 3.86 0.85 10.99
C GLY A 168 4.66 -0.25 11.71
N PHE A 169 5.98 -0.27 11.58
CA PHE A 169 6.81 -1.35 12.15
C PHE A 169 7.20 -1.09 13.61
N THR A 170 7.69 -2.14 14.26
CA THR A 170 8.18 -2.09 15.65
C THR A 170 9.69 -2.23 15.66
N SER A 171 10.40 -1.43 16.45
CA SER A 171 11.81 -1.65 16.78
C SER A 171 11.95 -1.81 18.28
N ILE A 172 12.70 -2.82 18.71
CA ILE A 172 12.91 -3.15 20.12
C ILE A 172 14.39 -3.32 20.46
N ASN A 173 14.75 -3.02 21.70
CA ASN A 173 16.05 -3.34 22.32
C ASN A 173 17.27 -2.95 21.46
N PRO A 174 17.42 -1.70 21.01
CA PRO A 174 18.62 -1.27 20.30
C PRO A 174 19.84 -1.26 21.24
N ALA A 175 21.03 -1.45 20.67
CA ALA A 175 22.29 -1.34 21.42
C ALA A 175 22.62 0.10 21.85
N ARG A 176 22.19 1.07 21.04
CA ARG A 176 22.23 2.52 21.26
C ARG A 176 20.90 3.10 20.76
N SER A 177 20.87 4.01 19.79
CA SER A 177 19.62 4.59 19.30
C SER A 177 18.80 3.59 18.44
N HIS A 178 17.48 3.72 18.45
CA HIS A 178 16.59 3.01 17.53
C HIS A 178 16.81 3.47 16.08
N MET A 179 16.86 4.78 15.84
CA MET A 179 17.18 5.30 14.51
C MET A 179 17.84 6.66 14.49
N THR A 180 18.69 6.87 13.49
CA THR A 180 19.32 8.16 13.18
C THR A 180 18.98 8.58 11.75
N LEU A 181 18.67 9.87 11.55
CA LEU A 181 18.47 10.51 10.27
C LEU A 181 19.53 11.60 10.12
N THR A 182 20.47 11.39 9.20
CA THR A 182 21.58 12.31 8.97
C THR A 182 21.53 12.82 7.53
N SER A 183 21.50 14.14 7.36
CA SER A 183 21.46 14.79 6.05
C SER A 183 20.29 14.35 5.17
N CYS A 184 19.13 14.06 5.77
CA CYS A 184 17.93 13.62 5.07
C CYS A 184 17.03 14.82 4.73
N ASN A 185 16.19 14.69 3.70
CA ASN A 185 15.25 15.74 3.29
C ASN A 185 13.87 15.14 2.94
N ASN A 186 12.79 15.83 3.32
CA ASN A 186 11.40 15.49 3.01
C ASN A 186 11.03 14.08 3.52
N GLY A 187 11.21 13.86 4.81
CA GLY A 187 11.00 12.57 5.47
C GLY A 187 9.66 12.49 6.21
N ILE A 188 9.00 11.33 6.18
CA ILE A 188 7.79 11.04 6.95
C ILE A 188 7.99 9.76 7.76
N ILE A 189 7.99 9.89 9.08
CA ILE A 189 8.06 8.78 10.03
C ILE A 189 6.71 8.69 10.74
N SER A 190 6.01 7.57 10.63
CA SER A 190 4.65 7.49 11.20
C SER A 190 4.24 6.12 11.73
N LYS A 191 3.41 6.12 12.78
CA LYS A 191 2.81 4.89 13.34
C LYS A 191 3.85 3.84 13.75
N LEU A 192 5.02 4.29 14.21
CA LEU A 192 6.07 3.39 14.69
C LEU A 192 5.86 3.07 16.18
N ARG A 193 6.43 1.95 16.60
CA ARG A 193 6.58 1.58 18.02
C ARG A 193 8.06 1.34 18.30
N LEU A 194 8.68 2.23 19.06
CA LEU A 194 10.09 2.14 19.46
C LEU A 194 10.12 1.84 20.96
N ILE A 195 10.72 0.70 21.34
CA ILE A 195 10.64 0.18 22.71
C ILE A 195 12.02 -0.28 23.18
N ALA A 196 12.51 0.34 24.24
CA ALA A 196 13.65 -0.10 25.03
C ALA A 196 13.35 0.08 26.53
N PRO A 197 14.00 -0.68 27.42
CA PRO A 197 13.85 -0.48 28.87
C PRO A 197 14.18 0.96 29.30
N GLY A 198 13.46 1.51 30.28
CA GLY A 198 13.76 2.86 30.80
C GLY A 198 15.15 3.00 31.42
N THR A 199 15.81 1.88 31.73
CA THR A 199 17.17 1.82 32.29
C THR A 199 18.26 1.61 31.24
N SER A 200 17.92 1.44 29.96
CA SER A 200 18.93 1.20 28.92
C SER A 200 19.61 2.50 28.47
N PRO A 201 20.94 2.64 28.60
CA PRO A 201 21.64 3.89 28.34
C PRO A 201 21.66 4.24 26.85
N ASN A 202 21.46 5.53 26.54
CA ASN A 202 21.57 6.08 25.17
C ASN A 202 20.73 5.34 24.13
N THR A 203 19.53 4.91 24.54
CA THR A 203 18.58 4.21 23.69
C THR A 203 17.61 5.14 22.98
N ASP A 204 18.13 6.26 22.48
CA ASP A 204 17.35 7.33 21.87
C ASP A 204 16.39 6.80 20.79
N GLY A 205 15.17 7.34 20.73
CA GLY A 205 14.16 6.90 19.77
C GLY A 205 14.51 7.33 18.35
N ILE A 206 14.51 8.63 18.10
CA ILE A 206 14.81 9.19 16.77
C ILE A 206 15.78 10.36 16.91
N ASP A 207 16.99 10.18 16.37
CA ASP A 207 18.01 11.23 16.31
C ASP A 207 17.97 11.88 14.92
N ILE A 208 17.74 13.20 14.86
CA ILE A 208 17.66 13.97 13.61
C ILE A 208 18.83 14.95 13.58
N SER A 209 19.68 14.88 12.54
CA SER A 209 20.83 15.76 12.38
C SER A 209 21.03 16.19 10.93
N GLY A 210 21.38 17.45 10.70
CA GLY A 210 21.64 17.99 9.37
C GLY A 210 20.47 17.84 8.39
N SER A 211 19.24 17.68 8.88
CA SER A 211 18.09 17.23 8.08
C SER A 211 16.99 18.28 7.99
N THR A 212 16.29 18.34 6.86
CA THR A 212 15.26 19.36 6.60
C THR A 212 13.92 18.74 6.21
N ASP A 213 12.81 19.37 6.61
CA ASP A 213 11.45 18.93 6.27
C ASP A 213 11.17 17.48 6.71
N ILE A 214 11.36 17.22 8.01
CA ILE A 214 11.11 15.91 8.61
C ILE A 214 9.84 15.95 9.44
N ARG A 215 8.94 15.00 9.20
CA ARG A 215 7.67 14.84 9.90
C ARG A 215 7.64 13.54 10.70
N VAL A 216 7.49 13.63 12.01
CA VAL A 216 7.33 12.47 12.91
C VAL A 216 5.90 12.47 13.46
N LEU A 217 5.11 11.43 13.16
CA LEU A 217 3.66 11.46 13.30
C LEU A 217 3.10 10.22 14.00
N ASN A 218 2.28 10.40 15.04
CA ASN A 218 1.41 9.35 15.61
C ASN A 218 2.17 8.06 15.99
N SER A 219 3.30 8.18 16.69
CA SER A 219 4.16 7.04 17.09
C SER A 219 4.22 6.89 18.62
N PHE A 220 4.53 5.68 19.06
CA PHE A 220 4.86 5.37 20.45
C PHE A 220 6.36 5.18 20.60
N ILE A 221 6.97 5.87 21.56
CA ILE A 221 8.42 5.82 21.83
C ILE A 221 8.62 5.70 23.33
N GLY A 222 9.11 4.55 23.80
CA GLY A 222 9.51 4.34 25.18
C GLY A 222 10.95 3.84 25.20
N THR A 223 11.84 4.57 25.84
CA THR A 223 13.30 4.37 25.77
C THR A 223 13.95 4.70 27.12
N GLY A 224 15.26 4.49 27.24
CA GLY A 224 16.04 4.94 28.39
C GLY A 224 16.73 6.31 28.19
N ASP A 225 16.53 6.96 27.04
CA ASP A 225 17.09 8.28 26.73
C ASP A 225 16.07 9.13 25.94
N ASP A 226 16.48 10.10 25.13
CA ASP A 226 15.59 10.99 24.39
C ASP A 226 14.61 10.20 23.50
N CYS A 227 13.32 10.54 23.53
CA CYS A 227 12.35 9.99 22.57
C CYS A 227 12.67 10.48 21.16
N ILE A 228 12.94 11.78 21.04
CA ILE A 228 13.38 12.41 19.79
C ILE A 228 14.42 13.47 20.14
N ALA A 229 15.60 13.41 19.51
CA ALA A 229 16.66 14.39 19.64
C ALA A 229 16.90 15.11 18.30
N ILE A 230 16.90 16.44 18.31
CA ILE A 230 17.15 17.28 17.12
C ILE A 230 18.49 17.99 17.29
N SER A 231 19.46 17.58 16.48
CA SER A 231 20.84 18.08 16.51
C SER A 231 21.10 19.12 15.40
N ALA A 232 22.31 19.66 15.42
CA ALA A 232 22.82 20.69 14.53
C ALA A 232 22.51 20.49 13.04
N GLY A 233 22.29 21.60 12.34
CA GLY A 233 22.03 21.65 10.90
C GLY A 233 20.61 21.23 10.50
N SER A 234 19.68 21.11 11.45
CA SER A 234 18.31 20.65 11.19
C SER A 234 17.32 21.81 11.08
N SER A 235 16.37 21.73 10.16
CA SER A 235 15.34 22.76 9.99
C SER A 235 13.98 22.23 9.50
N LYS A 236 12.90 22.97 9.76
CA LYS A 236 11.52 22.58 9.34
C LYS A 236 11.14 21.19 9.85
N ILE A 237 11.25 20.98 11.16
CA ILE A 237 10.96 19.70 11.81
C ILE A 237 9.57 19.77 12.43
N ASN A 238 8.70 18.80 12.13
CA ASN A 238 7.36 18.74 12.68
C ASN A 238 7.12 17.40 13.38
N ILE A 239 6.86 17.45 14.67
CA ILE A 239 6.62 16.31 15.55
C ILE A 239 5.18 16.42 16.05
N THR A 240 4.30 15.50 15.68
CA THR A 240 2.89 15.56 16.05
C THR A 240 2.34 14.22 16.52
N GLY A 241 1.59 14.20 17.63
CA GLY A 241 0.86 13.00 18.06
C GLY A 241 1.74 11.93 18.68
N ILE A 242 2.86 12.29 19.31
CA ILE A 242 3.81 11.32 19.90
C ILE A 242 3.38 10.98 21.33
N THR A 243 3.33 9.68 21.62
CA THR A 243 3.30 9.17 22.99
C THR A 243 4.72 8.77 23.36
N CYS A 244 5.33 9.51 24.28
CA CYS A 244 6.71 9.35 24.70
C CYS A 244 6.74 8.95 26.18
N GLY A 245 7.52 7.94 26.55
CA GLY A 245 7.61 7.52 27.94
C GLY A 245 7.75 6.01 28.14
N PRO A 246 8.65 5.56 29.03
CA PRO A 246 9.66 6.34 29.78
C PRO A 246 10.77 6.91 28.85
N GLY A 247 11.69 7.72 29.39
CA GLY A 247 12.83 8.30 28.66
C GLY A 247 13.14 9.76 29.02
N HIS A 248 13.89 10.47 28.17
CA HIS A 248 14.27 11.89 28.34
C HIS A 248 13.42 12.87 27.52
N GLY A 249 12.27 12.44 26.99
CA GLY A 249 11.35 13.37 26.34
C GLY A 249 11.79 13.82 24.95
N ILE A 250 11.45 15.05 24.55
CA ILE A 250 11.78 15.60 23.23
C ILE A 250 12.81 16.71 23.40
N SER A 251 13.99 16.50 22.85
CA SER A 251 15.16 17.36 23.07
C SER A 251 15.65 18.02 21.79
N ILE A 252 16.00 19.29 21.89
CA ILE A 252 16.78 20.03 20.89
C ILE A 252 18.20 20.15 21.44
N GLY A 253 19.16 19.57 20.70
CA GLY A 253 20.57 19.51 21.04
C GLY A 253 21.07 18.11 21.43
N SER A 254 22.29 17.98 21.97
CA SER A 254 23.12 19.10 22.43
C SER A 254 23.74 19.89 21.29
N LEU A 255 23.60 21.21 21.34
CA LEU A 255 24.15 22.13 20.33
C LEU A 255 25.41 22.82 20.85
N GLY A 256 26.35 23.16 19.98
CA GLY A 256 27.56 23.92 20.28
C GLY A 256 28.68 23.10 20.92
N THR A 257 28.66 21.79 20.75
CA THR A 257 29.65 20.87 21.34
C THR A 257 31.06 21.33 20.96
N ARG A 258 31.98 21.43 21.94
CA ARG A 258 33.36 21.92 21.74
C ARG A 258 33.47 23.35 21.18
N GLY A 259 32.44 24.17 21.33
CA GLY A 259 32.43 25.55 20.83
C GLY A 259 32.09 25.66 19.34
N GLU A 260 31.57 24.60 18.73
CA GLU A 260 31.13 24.63 17.34
C GLU A 260 29.97 25.60 17.12
N THR A 261 29.81 26.03 15.86
CA THR A 261 28.68 26.86 15.44
C THR A 261 27.54 25.99 14.93
N ASP A 262 26.48 25.88 15.72
CA ASP A 262 25.33 25.02 15.43
C ASP A 262 24.06 25.84 15.19
N ILE A 263 23.28 25.39 14.20
CA ILE A 263 21.99 25.99 13.86
C ILE A 263 20.86 24.96 13.93
N VAL A 264 19.74 25.36 14.52
CA VAL A 264 18.45 24.66 14.46
C VAL A 264 17.35 25.70 14.31
N GLU A 265 16.43 25.52 13.37
CA GLU A 265 15.31 26.46 13.20
C GLU A 265 14.02 25.81 12.69
N ASP A 266 12.87 26.45 12.97
CA ASP A 266 11.54 26.00 12.52
C ASP A 266 11.20 24.59 13.03
N VAL A 267 11.15 24.42 14.34
CA VAL A 267 10.78 23.17 15.00
C VAL A 267 9.40 23.30 15.64
N HIS A 268 8.48 22.43 15.25
CA HIS A 268 7.12 22.40 15.77
C HIS A 268 6.83 21.06 16.42
N VAL A 269 6.53 21.06 17.72
CA VAL A 269 6.14 19.88 18.49
C VAL A 269 4.72 20.08 18.98
N LYS A 270 3.80 19.20 18.59
CA LYS A 270 2.37 19.41 18.80
C LYS A 270 1.61 18.15 19.23
N ASN A 271 0.68 18.30 20.17
CA ASN A 271 -0.26 17.23 20.53
C ASN A 271 0.48 15.95 20.98
N CYS A 272 1.47 16.09 21.86
CA CYS A 272 2.28 14.98 22.38
C CYS A 272 1.94 14.72 23.84
N THR A 273 2.04 13.46 24.26
CA THR A 273 1.90 13.04 25.66
C THR A 273 3.22 12.45 26.14
N LEU A 274 3.79 13.02 27.19
CA LEU A 274 5.05 12.57 27.82
C LEU A 274 4.72 11.98 29.19
N THR A 275 4.95 10.68 29.34
CA THR A 275 4.57 9.88 30.52
C THR A 275 5.80 9.31 31.21
N GLU A 276 5.95 9.55 32.51
CA GLU A 276 7.05 9.01 33.32
C GLU A 276 8.44 9.27 32.70
N THR A 277 8.62 10.44 32.07
CA THR A 277 9.89 10.85 31.50
C THR A 277 10.75 11.58 32.54
N LEU A 278 12.07 11.44 32.48
CA LEU A 278 12.99 12.20 33.33
C LEU A 278 13.02 13.68 32.94
N THR A 279 12.91 13.96 31.65
CA THR A 279 12.76 15.32 31.11
C THR A 279 11.58 15.39 30.15
N GLY A 280 10.98 16.55 30.01
CA GLY A 280 9.83 16.76 29.12
C GLY A 280 10.23 17.30 27.75
N VAL A 281 9.99 18.59 27.52
CA VAL A 281 10.50 19.31 26.35
C VAL A 281 11.76 20.07 26.77
N ARG A 282 12.85 19.85 26.04
CA ARG A 282 14.19 20.27 26.47
C ARG A 282 14.98 20.94 25.35
N ILE A 283 15.69 22.01 25.67
CA ILE A 283 16.72 22.62 24.80
C ILE A 283 18.04 22.57 25.57
N LYS A 284 19.06 21.92 25.00
CA LYS A 284 20.39 21.72 25.62
C LYS A 284 21.48 22.29 24.72
N THR A 285 22.27 23.23 25.23
CA THR A 285 23.37 23.86 24.48
C THR A 285 24.61 23.92 25.36
N TRP A 286 25.77 23.63 24.76
CA TRP A 286 27.06 23.67 25.44
C TRP A 286 27.52 25.11 25.67
N GLN A 287 28.22 25.32 26.79
CA GLN A 287 28.96 26.53 27.06
C GLN A 287 30.08 26.71 26.01
N GLY A 288 30.26 27.93 25.53
CA GLY A 288 31.19 28.31 24.47
C GLY A 288 30.69 28.07 23.04
N GLY A 289 29.51 27.48 22.84
CA GLY A 289 28.93 27.24 21.51
C GLY A 289 28.48 28.52 20.80
N GLY A 290 28.54 28.54 19.46
CA GLY A 290 28.08 29.67 18.63
C GLY A 290 26.89 29.31 17.73
N GLY A 291 26.15 30.29 17.21
CA GLY A 291 24.99 30.04 16.32
C GLY A 291 23.65 30.25 17.00
N TYR A 292 22.61 29.52 16.57
CA TYR A 292 21.24 29.78 17.05
C TYR A 292 20.31 28.56 17.06
N ALA A 293 19.36 28.56 17.99
CA ALA A 293 18.19 27.71 18.02
C ALA A 293 16.94 28.62 18.07
N ARG A 294 16.18 28.71 16.97
CA ARG A 294 15.08 29.70 16.86
C ARG A 294 13.81 29.21 16.22
N ARG A 295 12.70 29.93 16.46
CA ARG A 295 11.35 29.61 15.92
C ARG A 295 10.96 28.18 16.28
N ILE A 296 10.89 27.95 17.58
CA ILE A 296 10.59 26.64 18.16
C ILE A 296 9.23 26.74 18.86
N SER A 297 8.36 25.76 18.68
CA SER A 297 7.07 25.73 19.35
C SER A 297 6.77 24.37 19.95
N PHE A 298 6.30 24.37 21.19
CA PHE A 298 5.79 23.23 21.93
C PHE A 298 4.32 23.52 22.26
N GLU A 299 3.42 22.88 21.53
CA GLU A 299 1.98 23.13 21.59
C GLU A 299 1.19 21.90 22.05
N LYS A 300 0.20 22.09 22.92
CA LYS A 300 -0.72 21.01 23.33
C LYS A 300 0.04 19.80 23.87
N ILE A 301 0.98 20.04 24.78
CA ILE A 301 1.80 18.98 25.39
C ILE A 301 1.14 18.55 26.71
N LYS A 302 0.91 17.24 26.86
CA LYS A 302 0.40 16.65 28.09
C LYS A 302 1.52 15.95 28.85
N PHE A 303 1.77 16.35 30.09
CA PHE A 303 2.68 15.66 31.00
C PHE A 303 1.94 14.73 31.95
N VAL A 304 2.43 13.51 32.12
CA VAL A 304 1.94 12.55 33.10
C VAL A 304 3.12 12.09 33.92
N ARG A 305 3.27 12.62 35.14
CA ARG A 305 4.36 12.27 36.07
C ARG A 305 5.75 12.42 35.44
N ALA A 306 5.98 13.51 34.70
CA ALA A 306 7.32 13.84 34.18
C ALA A 306 8.18 14.46 35.29
N ASN A 307 9.47 14.16 35.37
CA ASN A 307 10.31 14.66 36.45
C ASN A 307 10.65 16.15 36.26
N SER A 308 11.26 16.53 35.13
CA SER A 308 11.53 17.94 34.77
C SER A 308 10.88 18.30 33.41
N PRO A 309 9.61 18.74 33.41
CA PRO A 309 8.79 18.94 32.23
C PRO A 309 9.30 19.94 31.19
N ILE A 310 9.79 21.12 31.60
CA ILE A 310 10.30 22.13 30.66
C ILE A 310 11.71 22.51 31.07
N ILE A 311 12.67 22.34 30.16
CA ILE A 311 14.08 22.68 30.40
C ILE A 311 14.65 23.51 29.25
N ILE A 312 15.31 24.60 29.58
CA ILE A 312 16.36 25.20 28.75
C ILE A 312 17.64 25.18 29.58
N ASP A 313 18.70 24.58 29.05
CA ASP A 313 20.02 24.51 29.68
C ASP A 313 21.09 24.97 28.67
N GLN A 314 21.52 26.22 28.78
CA GLN A 314 22.64 26.77 28.00
C GLN A 314 24.01 26.47 28.63
N PHE A 315 24.03 25.78 29.77
CA PHE A 315 25.23 25.44 30.53
C PHE A 315 25.57 23.95 30.43
N TYR A 316 25.05 23.27 29.40
CA TYR A 316 25.11 21.81 29.28
C TYR A 316 26.55 21.32 29.29
N CYS A 317 26.90 20.50 30.29
CA CYS A 317 28.24 19.94 30.42
C CYS A 317 28.23 18.61 31.22
N PRO A 318 27.96 17.47 30.56
CA PRO A 318 27.65 16.21 31.24
C PRO A 318 28.83 15.55 31.97
N HIS A 319 30.08 15.79 31.55
CA HIS A 319 31.25 15.11 32.13
C HIS A 319 32.04 15.92 33.16
N ARG A 320 31.64 17.17 33.45
CA ARG A 320 32.25 18.09 34.46
C ARG A 320 33.76 18.37 34.36
N SER A 321 34.53 17.61 33.58
CA SER A 321 36.00 17.70 33.50
C SER A 321 36.52 18.81 32.58
N ASP A 322 35.76 19.22 31.55
CA ASP A 322 36.17 20.22 30.55
C ASP A 322 35.29 21.49 30.57
N CYS A 323 34.49 21.67 31.63
CA CYS A 323 33.51 22.75 31.72
C CYS A 323 34.16 24.02 32.28
N GLN A 324 34.66 24.89 31.40
CA GLN A 324 34.97 26.26 31.80
C GLN A 324 33.69 27.08 31.75
N ASN A 325 33.42 27.87 32.80
CA ASN A 325 32.28 28.78 32.85
C ASN A 325 32.47 29.88 31.79
N LYS A 326 32.04 29.59 30.56
CA LYS A 326 32.20 30.46 29.40
C LYS A 326 30.95 31.31 29.22
N THR A 327 31.18 32.57 28.88
CA THR A 327 30.15 33.61 28.74
C THR A 327 29.57 33.70 27.32
N GLN A 328 29.53 32.57 26.61
CA GLN A 328 29.03 32.43 25.26
C GLN A 328 28.24 31.11 25.16
N ALA A 329 27.11 31.10 24.48
CA ALA A 329 26.31 29.91 24.21
C ALA A 329 25.52 30.08 22.89
N ILE A 330 24.87 29.00 22.43
CA ILE A 330 23.95 29.06 21.28
C ILE A 330 22.81 30.03 21.59
N LYS A 331 22.53 30.99 20.71
CA LYS A 331 21.42 31.94 20.91
C LYS A 331 20.08 31.23 20.80
N VAL A 332 19.29 31.24 21.87
CA VAL A 332 17.93 30.67 21.87
C VAL A 332 16.91 31.80 21.71
N SER A 333 16.10 31.77 20.66
CA SER A 333 15.08 32.81 20.44
C SER A 333 13.75 32.31 19.87
N ASP A 334 12.67 33.07 20.09
CA ASP A 334 11.36 32.80 19.47
C ASP A 334 10.84 31.39 19.81
N VAL A 335 10.85 31.07 21.11
CA VAL A 335 10.39 29.78 21.62
C VAL A 335 9.02 29.95 22.28
N THR A 336 8.03 29.20 21.79
CA THR A 336 6.66 29.26 22.30
C THR A 336 6.27 27.97 23.00
N TYR A 337 5.81 28.07 24.24
CA TYR A 337 5.19 27.01 25.03
C TYR A 337 3.70 27.32 25.17
N LYS A 338 2.84 26.55 24.51
CA LYS A 338 1.39 26.87 24.43
C LYS A 338 0.48 25.69 24.73
N GLY A 339 -0.48 25.87 25.63
CA GLY A 339 -1.47 24.85 25.98
C GLY A 339 -0.83 23.60 26.57
N ILE A 340 0.15 23.77 27.47
CA ILE A 340 0.87 22.67 28.12
C ILE A 340 0.19 22.39 29.46
N PHE A 341 -0.15 21.13 29.74
CA PHE A 341 -0.82 20.77 30.99
C PHE A 341 -0.35 19.42 31.52
N GLY A 342 -0.41 19.21 32.83
CA GLY A 342 -0.11 17.88 33.39
C GLY A 342 0.47 17.87 34.79
N THR A 343 1.18 16.79 35.09
CA THR A 343 1.79 16.54 36.40
C THR A 343 3.31 16.38 36.32
N SER A 344 4.00 16.97 37.31
CA SER A 344 5.45 16.85 37.53
C SER A 344 5.73 15.99 38.75
N LEU A 345 6.83 15.22 38.77
CA LEU A 345 7.30 14.53 39.99
C LEU A 345 8.19 15.40 40.87
N THR A 346 8.69 16.52 40.35
CA THR A 346 9.49 17.48 41.12
C THR A 346 8.86 18.86 41.13
N ASP A 347 9.22 19.66 42.13
CA ASP A 347 8.82 21.05 42.32
C ASP A 347 9.35 21.96 41.20
N LYS A 348 10.47 21.60 40.58
CA LYS A 348 11.08 22.29 39.43
C LYS A 348 10.43 21.90 38.10
N ALA A 349 9.16 22.28 37.93
CA ALA A 349 8.40 22.00 36.71
C ALA A 349 8.96 22.69 35.45
N ILE A 350 9.51 23.91 35.62
CA ILE A 350 10.10 24.73 34.56
C ILE A 350 11.49 25.18 35.03
N ASN A 351 12.53 24.84 34.27
CA ASN A 351 13.91 25.23 34.55
C ASN A 351 14.50 25.93 33.32
N LEU A 352 14.78 27.23 33.44
CA LEU A 352 15.34 28.04 32.36
C LEU A 352 16.70 28.58 32.81
N SER A 353 17.76 27.90 32.40
CA SER A 353 19.14 28.27 32.67
C SER A 353 19.75 28.87 31.41
N CYS A 354 19.59 30.19 31.26
CA CYS A 354 20.08 30.94 30.11
C CYS A 354 21.38 31.70 30.45
N ASP A 355 22.30 31.77 29.49
CA ASP A 355 23.54 32.54 29.57
C ASP A 355 23.25 34.05 29.68
N GLN A 356 24.03 34.78 30.46
CA GLN A 356 23.77 36.19 30.75
C GLN A 356 24.11 37.13 29.59
N ASN A 357 25.03 36.74 28.70
CA ASN A 357 25.51 37.59 27.61
C ASN A 357 24.77 37.33 26.30
N VAL A 358 24.53 36.06 25.96
CA VAL A 358 23.79 35.68 24.75
C VAL A 358 22.28 35.65 25.03
N GLY A 359 21.89 35.16 26.21
CA GLY A 359 20.50 35.13 26.65
C GLY A 359 19.59 34.16 25.91
N CYS A 360 18.38 34.04 26.46
CA CYS A 360 17.21 33.54 25.75
C CYS A 360 16.26 34.71 25.51
N SER A 361 15.78 34.91 24.28
CA SER A 361 14.93 36.06 23.93
C SER A 361 13.59 35.61 23.34
N ASN A 362 12.52 36.37 23.59
CA ASN A 362 11.18 36.07 23.06
C ASN A 362 10.70 34.65 23.41
N LEU A 363 10.80 34.30 24.71
CA LEU A 363 10.19 33.10 25.26
C LEU A 363 8.73 33.39 25.62
N VAL A 364 7.79 32.66 25.03
CA VAL A 364 6.35 32.85 25.25
C VAL A 364 5.78 31.65 26.00
N PHE A 365 5.10 31.91 27.12
CA PHE A 365 4.35 30.92 27.87
C PHE A 365 2.86 31.28 27.85
N ASP A 366 2.05 30.44 27.20
CA ASP A 366 0.63 30.69 26.96
C ASP A 366 -0.18 29.46 27.44
N HIS A 367 -0.97 29.60 28.51
CA HIS A 367 -1.73 28.48 29.11
C HIS A 367 -0.85 27.26 29.46
N VAL A 368 0.10 27.45 30.38
CA VAL A 368 0.99 26.39 30.89
C VAL A 368 0.61 26.06 32.34
N TYR A 369 0.07 24.86 32.58
CA TYR A 369 -0.46 24.41 33.87
C TYR A 369 0.13 23.06 34.28
N ILE A 370 1.21 23.09 35.06
CA ILE A 370 1.89 21.88 35.53
C ILE A 370 1.79 21.82 37.05
N THR A 371 1.27 20.71 37.56
CA THR A 371 1.02 20.51 39.00
C THR A 371 1.99 19.49 39.58
N LEU A 372 2.47 19.72 40.80
CA LEU A 372 3.30 18.75 41.51
C LEU A 372 2.46 17.53 41.89
N CYS A 373 2.94 16.34 41.51
CA CYS A 373 2.40 15.06 41.94
C CYS A 373 3.10 14.65 43.24
N LEU A 374 2.63 15.19 44.36
CA LEU A 374 3.02 14.75 45.71
C LEU A 374 2.51 13.31 45.89
N CYS A 375 3.37 12.30 45.74
CA CYS A 375 2.94 10.92 45.87
C CYS A 375 3.14 10.42 47.30
N LEU A 376 2.09 10.51 48.12
CA LEU A 376 1.82 9.62 49.26
C LEU A 376 0.34 9.70 49.67
N CYS A 377 -0.59 9.64 48.72
CA CYS A 377 -1.97 9.26 49.03
C CYS A 377 -2.78 8.89 47.79
N LEU A 378 -3.55 7.79 47.89
CA LEU A 378 -4.84 7.65 47.22
C LEU A 378 -5.78 8.76 47.73
N CYS A 379 -5.58 10.01 47.33
CA CYS A 379 -6.54 11.11 47.47
C CYS A 379 -5.92 12.41 46.95
N CYS A 380 -6.21 12.77 45.69
CA CYS A 380 -6.12 14.17 45.27
C CYS A 380 -7.54 14.70 45.10
N ASN A 381 -8.18 14.97 46.24
CA ASN A 381 -9.29 15.92 46.33
C ASN A 381 -8.85 17.03 47.30
N LEU A 382 -8.89 18.26 46.81
CA LEU A 382 -8.74 19.54 47.52
C LEU A 382 -7.36 19.85 48.15
N GLN A 383 -6.65 20.82 47.57
CA GLN A 383 -6.82 22.22 47.99
C GLN A 383 -6.27 23.17 46.92
N SER A 384 -7.16 24.01 46.42
CA SER A 384 -6.89 25.10 45.49
C SER A 384 -6.40 26.30 46.29
N ALA A 385 -5.25 26.87 45.93
CA ALA A 385 -5.13 28.32 45.94
C ALA A 385 -5.89 28.82 44.71
N THR A 386 -6.88 29.67 44.95
CA THR A 386 -7.96 30.04 44.03
C THR A 386 -7.58 31.13 43.05
N MET A 387 -7.98 30.97 41.78
CA MET A 387 -8.81 31.97 41.08
C MET A 387 -9.68 31.28 40.01
N GLY A 388 -11.00 31.21 40.25
CA GLY A 388 -12.04 31.27 39.20
C GLY A 388 -12.58 30.00 38.52
N LYS A 389 -13.46 29.25 39.23
CA LYS A 389 -14.71 28.53 38.81
C LYS A 389 -14.67 27.60 37.56
N LYS A 390 -15.08 26.31 37.56
CA LYS A 390 -16.07 25.49 38.32
C LYS A 390 -15.63 24.00 38.22
N PRO A 391 -15.76 23.14 39.25
CA PRO A 391 -15.33 21.73 39.17
C PRO A 391 -16.33 20.82 38.42
N PRO A 392 -15.87 19.77 37.72
CA PRO A 392 -16.72 18.78 37.04
C PRO A 392 -17.42 17.83 38.03
N HIS A 393 -18.47 17.14 37.55
CA HIS A 393 -19.41 16.38 38.37
C HIS A 393 -18.84 15.02 38.81
N MET A 394 -19.22 14.52 39.99
CA MET A 394 -18.63 13.33 40.63
C MET A 394 -18.75 12.03 39.80
N SER A 395 -19.70 11.98 38.88
CA SER A 395 -19.86 10.90 37.88
C SER A 395 -18.71 10.81 36.87
N ASP A 396 -17.99 11.91 36.63
CA ASP A 396 -16.84 11.96 35.72
C ASP A 396 -15.55 11.40 36.38
N VAL A 397 -15.53 11.34 37.72
CA VAL A 397 -14.39 10.89 38.53
C VAL A 397 -14.42 9.36 38.75
N GLU A 398 -15.62 8.77 38.86
CA GLU A 398 -15.77 7.31 38.97
C GLU A 398 -15.34 6.58 37.68
N ALA A 399 -15.59 7.18 36.51
CA ALA A 399 -15.19 6.65 35.20
C ALA A 399 -13.67 6.68 34.94
N ALA A 400 -12.90 7.44 35.74
CA ALA A 400 -11.45 7.60 35.58
C ALA A 400 -10.62 6.60 36.41
N ARG A 401 -11.22 5.91 37.40
CA ARG A 401 -10.52 4.94 38.27
C ARG A 401 -10.30 3.58 37.61
N TYR A 402 -11.01 3.29 36.53
CA TYR A 402 -10.76 2.14 35.69
C TYR A 402 -10.27 2.65 34.34
N ALA A 403 -9.03 2.33 33.99
CA ALA A 403 -8.58 2.50 32.62
C ALA A 403 -9.60 1.78 31.72
N PRO A 404 -10.23 2.46 30.73
CA PRO A 404 -11.05 1.74 29.79
C PRO A 404 -10.18 0.62 29.21
N PRO A 405 -10.67 -0.62 29.15
CA PRO A 405 -9.91 -1.71 28.56
C PRO A 405 -9.38 -1.23 27.20
N PRO A 406 -8.11 -1.53 26.86
CA PRO A 406 -7.53 -1.10 25.59
C PRO A 406 -8.55 -1.41 24.49
N PRO A 407 -8.87 -0.46 23.59
CA PRO A 407 -9.84 -0.71 22.55
C PRO A 407 -9.43 -2.01 21.87
N PRO A 408 -10.33 -3.02 21.78
CA PRO A 408 -9.97 -4.33 21.27
C PRO A 408 -9.24 -4.12 19.96
N THR A 409 -8.06 -4.71 19.84
CA THR A 409 -7.28 -4.67 18.61
C THR A 409 -8.15 -5.27 17.52
N PHE A 410 -8.81 -4.40 16.74
CA PHE A 410 -9.58 -4.80 15.58
C PHE A 410 -8.58 -5.37 14.57
N HIS A 411 -8.39 -6.69 14.63
CA HIS A 411 -7.80 -7.45 13.55
C HIS A 411 -8.79 -7.43 12.39
N VAL A 412 -8.79 -6.34 11.61
CA VAL A 412 -9.41 -6.36 10.29
C VAL A 412 -8.64 -7.43 9.50
N PRO A 413 -9.29 -8.52 9.09
CA PRO A 413 -8.63 -9.53 8.27
C PRO A 413 -8.05 -8.82 7.04
N GLN A 414 -6.76 -9.00 6.76
CA GLN A 414 -6.21 -8.59 5.47
C GLN A 414 -7.03 -9.30 4.38
N PRO A 415 -7.47 -8.62 3.31
CA PRO A 415 -8.21 -9.27 2.24
C PRO A 415 -7.34 -10.42 1.71
N ARG A 416 -7.79 -11.66 1.93
CA ARG A 416 -7.16 -12.83 1.34
C ARG A 416 -7.37 -12.73 -0.16
N LEU A 417 -6.29 -12.58 -0.92
CA LEU A 417 -6.31 -12.73 -2.36
C LEU A 417 -6.76 -14.16 -2.67
N TRP A 418 -7.68 -14.32 -3.61
CA TRP A 418 -8.15 -15.62 -4.03
C TRP A 418 -7.07 -16.30 -4.87
N PHE A 419 -6.94 -17.62 -4.72
CA PHE A 419 -6.15 -18.43 -5.65
C PHE A 419 -6.94 -18.55 -6.96
N PRO A 420 -6.41 -18.05 -8.10
CA PRO A 420 -7.14 -18.08 -9.36
C PRO A 420 -7.05 -19.46 -9.99
N TRP A 421 -8.19 -20.07 -10.27
CA TRP A 421 -8.27 -21.38 -10.93
C TRP A 421 -9.33 -21.40 -12.02
N LEU A 422 -10.39 -20.57 -11.91
CA LEU A 422 -11.47 -20.54 -12.89
C LEU A 422 -11.02 -19.92 -14.21
N VAL A 423 -10.30 -18.81 -14.20
CA VAL A 423 -9.81 -18.17 -15.44
C VAL A 423 -8.81 -19.05 -16.17
N PRO A 424 -7.81 -19.69 -15.52
CA PRO A 424 -6.99 -20.72 -16.14
C PRO A 424 -7.80 -21.90 -16.70
N LEU A 425 -8.86 -22.33 -16.01
CA LEU A 425 -9.73 -23.39 -16.51
C LEU A 425 -10.48 -22.97 -17.77
N ILE A 426 -11.02 -21.75 -17.82
CA ILE A 426 -11.65 -21.20 -19.03
C ILE A 426 -10.64 -21.12 -20.18
N PHE A 427 -9.41 -20.68 -19.90
CA PHE A 427 -8.33 -20.68 -20.89
C PHE A 427 -8.11 -22.09 -21.46
N LEU A 428 -7.94 -23.10 -20.60
CA LEU A 428 -7.74 -24.49 -21.04
C LEU A 428 -8.95 -25.03 -21.83
N ALA A 429 -10.17 -24.70 -21.41
CA ALA A 429 -11.39 -25.11 -22.11
C ALA A 429 -11.45 -24.53 -23.53
N ASN A 430 -11.06 -23.26 -23.71
CA ASN A 430 -11.02 -22.62 -25.04
C ASN A 430 -9.95 -23.23 -25.95
N ILE A 431 -8.76 -23.56 -25.40
CA ILE A 431 -7.73 -24.27 -26.16
C ILE A 431 -8.24 -25.66 -26.57
N ALA A 432 -8.84 -26.41 -25.64
CA ALA A 432 -9.37 -27.75 -25.90
C ALA A 432 -10.48 -27.72 -26.96
N MET A 433 -11.42 -26.77 -26.87
CA MET A 433 -12.49 -26.59 -27.85
C MET A 433 -11.96 -26.19 -29.22
N PHE A 434 -10.90 -25.38 -29.29
CA PHE A 434 -10.28 -25.06 -30.58
C PHE A 434 -9.62 -26.30 -31.21
N VAL A 435 -8.87 -27.09 -30.43
CA VAL A 435 -8.29 -28.36 -30.91
C VAL A 435 -9.39 -29.30 -31.40
N TYR A 436 -10.50 -29.42 -30.66
CA TYR A 436 -11.65 -30.21 -31.07
C TYR A 436 -12.30 -29.68 -32.35
N SER A 437 -12.41 -28.35 -32.52
CA SER A 437 -12.92 -27.75 -33.75
C SER A 437 -12.06 -28.06 -34.97
N MET A 438 -10.74 -28.11 -34.80
CA MET A 438 -9.82 -28.50 -35.87
C MET A 438 -9.90 -30.00 -36.17
N TYR A 439 -10.17 -30.83 -35.16
CA TYR A 439 -10.40 -32.27 -35.35
C TYR A 439 -11.66 -32.55 -36.18
N GLU A 440 -12.77 -31.86 -35.90
CA GLU A 440 -14.02 -32.00 -36.66
C GLU A 440 -13.95 -31.33 -38.05
N ASN A 441 -13.09 -30.33 -38.21
CA ASN A 441 -12.95 -29.62 -39.49
C ASN A 441 -12.44 -30.53 -40.62
N ASP A 442 -11.48 -31.40 -40.30
CA ASP A 442 -10.85 -32.38 -41.19
C ASP A 442 -10.73 -31.90 -42.65
N CYS A 443 -10.01 -30.81 -42.86
CA CYS A 443 -9.93 -30.15 -44.17
C CYS A 443 -9.60 -31.14 -45.32
N PRO A 444 -8.60 -32.03 -45.19
CA PRO A 444 -8.22 -32.96 -46.26
C PRO A 444 -9.27 -34.03 -46.60
N ALA A 445 -10.23 -34.30 -45.71
CA ALA A 445 -11.30 -35.26 -45.98
C ALA A 445 -12.42 -34.66 -46.85
N TYR A 446 -12.61 -33.34 -46.76
CA TYR A 446 -13.69 -32.62 -47.46
C TYR A 446 -13.22 -31.78 -48.66
N LEU A 447 -11.93 -31.43 -48.68
CA LEU A 447 -11.24 -30.71 -49.76
C LEU A 447 -10.01 -31.53 -50.14
N ASP A 448 -9.47 -31.33 -51.36
CA ASP A 448 -8.19 -31.93 -51.73
C ASP A 448 -7.09 -31.46 -50.76
N ALA A 449 -6.28 -32.40 -50.25
CA ALA A 449 -5.18 -32.14 -49.33
C ALA A 449 -4.21 -31.05 -49.84
N ARG A 450 -4.09 -30.85 -51.16
CA ARG A 450 -3.24 -29.81 -51.75
C ARG A 450 -3.76 -28.38 -51.56
N VAL A 451 -5.05 -28.22 -51.24
CA VAL A 451 -5.70 -26.92 -51.05
C VAL A 451 -5.63 -26.48 -49.58
N CYS A 452 -5.60 -27.43 -48.65
CA CYS A 452 -5.54 -27.18 -47.22
C CYS A 452 -4.15 -26.68 -46.78
N LEU A 453 -4.11 -25.73 -45.84
CA LEU A 453 -2.86 -25.21 -45.33
C LEU A 453 -2.22 -26.20 -44.33
N PHE A 454 -0.93 -26.48 -44.53
CA PHE A 454 -0.10 -27.37 -43.69
C PHE A 454 -0.58 -28.83 -43.63
N SER A 455 -1.23 -29.32 -44.69
CA SER A 455 -1.73 -30.69 -44.78
C SER A 455 -0.67 -31.78 -44.60
N GLU A 456 0.53 -31.57 -45.14
CA GLU A 456 1.65 -32.50 -45.01
C GLU A 456 2.11 -32.70 -43.55
N TYR A 457 1.93 -31.70 -42.68
CA TYR A 457 2.42 -31.72 -41.30
C TYR A 457 1.33 -31.98 -40.26
N LEU A 458 0.12 -31.44 -40.47
CA LEU A 458 -0.96 -31.46 -39.49
C LEU A 458 -2.04 -32.51 -39.77
N GLY A 459 -2.06 -33.09 -40.99
CA GLY A 459 -3.05 -34.08 -41.39
C GLY A 459 -4.48 -33.60 -41.15
N ARG A 460 -5.25 -34.32 -40.33
CA ARG A 460 -6.63 -33.97 -39.97
C ARG A 460 -6.80 -32.57 -39.36
N PHE A 461 -5.77 -32.03 -38.70
CA PHE A 461 -5.81 -30.71 -38.06
C PHE A 461 -5.43 -29.55 -38.99
N SER A 462 -5.49 -29.76 -40.31
CA SER A 462 -5.13 -28.74 -41.30
C SER A 462 -6.12 -27.60 -41.35
N PHE A 463 -5.62 -26.40 -41.66
CA PHE A 463 -6.44 -25.19 -41.75
C PHE A 463 -7.04 -25.01 -43.14
N GLN A 464 -8.15 -24.29 -43.19
CA GLN A 464 -8.76 -23.88 -44.45
C GLN A 464 -7.84 -22.91 -45.22
N PRO A 465 -7.92 -22.87 -46.57
CA PRO A 465 -7.15 -21.93 -47.37
C PRO A 465 -7.44 -20.48 -46.95
N PHE A 466 -6.45 -19.59 -47.07
CA PHE A 466 -6.59 -18.18 -46.70
C PHE A 466 -7.74 -17.43 -47.41
N ARG A 467 -8.19 -17.94 -48.56
CA ARG A 467 -9.37 -17.42 -49.27
C ARG A 467 -10.67 -17.64 -48.50
N GLU A 468 -10.76 -18.72 -47.72
CA GLU A 468 -11.93 -19.07 -46.93
C GLU A 468 -11.79 -18.62 -45.48
N ASN A 469 -10.62 -18.86 -44.86
CA ASN A 469 -10.37 -18.44 -43.49
C ASN A 469 -8.99 -17.77 -43.34
N PRO A 470 -8.93 -16.44 -43.30
CA PRO A 470 -7.66 -15.72 -43.14
C PRO A 470 -7.03 -15.87 -41.75
N LEU A 471 -7.79 -16.34 -40.75
CA LEU A 471 -7.37 -16.39 -39.34
C LEU A 471 -6.68 -17.71 -38.94
N LEU A 472 -6.35 -18.57 -39.91
CA LEU A 472 -5.82 -19.93 -39.69
C LEU A 472 -6.77 -20.74 -38.81
N GLY A 473 -7.89 -21.16 -39.38
CA GLY A 473 -8.94 -21.83 -38.62
C GLY A 473 -9.78 -22.82 -39.43
N PRO A 474 -10.84 -23.34 -38.81
CA PRO A 474 -11.77 -24.26 -39.45
C PRO A 474 -12.71 -23.53 -40.42
N ALA A 475 -13.48 -24.29 -41.20
CA ALA A 475 -14.55 -23.75 -42.04
C ALA A 475 -15.73 -23.26 -41.19
N ILE A 476 -16.49 -22.29 -41.72
CA ILE A 476 -17.70 -21.77 -41.06
C ILE A 476 -18.72 -22.89 -40.78
N ARG A 477 -18.82 -23.89 -41.67
CA ARG A 477 -19.69 -25.06 -41.46
C ARG A 477 -19.38 -25.83 -40.17
N THR A 478 -18.10 -25.97 -39.84
CA THR A 478 -17.63 -26.69 -38.66
C THR A 478 -17.99 -25.89 -37.41
N LEU A 479 -17.82 -24.56 -37.46
CA LEU A 479 -18.22 -23.68 -36.37
C LEU A 479 -19.74 -23.71 -36.16
N ARG A 480 -20.54 -23.70 -37.23
CA ARG A 480 -22.00 -23.86 -37.17
C ARG A 480 -22.40 -25.17 -36.48
N LEU A 481 -21.79 -26.29 -36.87
CA LEU A 481 -22.05 -27.60 -36.26
C LEU A 481 -21.76 -27.59 -34.75
N LEU A 482 -20.64 -26.97 -34.35
CA LEU A 482 -20.15 -27.01 -32.98
C LEU A 482 -20.81 -26.00 -32.03
N GLY A 483 -21.69 -25.13 -32.53
CA GLY A 483 -22.41 -24.19 -31.69
C GLY A 483 -22.11 -22.71 -31.90
N ALA A 484 -21.66 -22.32 -33.09
CA ALA A 484 -21.56 -20.90 -33.43
C ALA A 484 -22.92 -20.22 -33.36
N LEU A 485 -22.90 -18.93 -33.03
CA LEU A 485 -24.10 -18.14 -32.86
C LEU A 485 -24.66 -17.72 -34.22
N GLU A 486 -25.91 -18.11 -34.47
CA GLU A 486 -26.63 -17.82 -35.70
C GLU A 486 -28.12 -17.67 -35.38
N LYS A 487 -28.76 -16.65 -35.96
CA LYS A 487 -30.13 -16.26 -35.60
C LYS A 487 -31.14 -17.37 -35.87
N ASP A 488 -31.12 -17.96 -37.06
CA ASP A 488 -32.12 -18.95 -37.48
C ASP A 488 -32.06 -20.22 -36.62
N LEU A 489 -30.85 -20.66 -36.25
CA LEU A 489 -30.66 -21.81 -35.36
C LEU A 489 -31.18 -21.52 -33.94
N VAL A 490 -30.95 -20.32 -33.43
CA VAL A 490 -31.37 -19.93 -32.07
C VAL A 490 -32.87 -19.68 -31.97
N VAL A 491 -33.44 -18.99 -32.97
CA VAL A 491 -34.84 -18.53 -32.95
C VAL A 491 -35.77 -19.58 -33.54
N ASP A 492 -35.45 -20.14 -34.70
CA ASP A 492 -36.36 -21.03 -35.43
C ASP A 492 -36.22 -22.46 -34.93
N GLN A 493 -34.99 -22.94 -34.78
CA GLN A 493 -34.69 -24.30 -34.28
C GLN A 493 -34.58 -24.40 -32.74
N ASN A 494 -34.75 -23.27 -32.04
CA ASN A 494 -34.77 -23.20 -30.58
C ASN A 494 -33.46 -23.68 -29.90
N GLU A 495 -32.31 -23.50 -30.55
CA GLU A 495 -31.00 -23.92 -30.06
C GLU A 495 -30.38 -22.89 -29.10
N ILE A 496 -31.06 -22.61 -27.99
CA ILE A 496 -30.70 -21.57 -26.99
C ILE A 496 -29.29 -21.78 -26.40
N TRP A 497 -28.81 -23.01 -26.36
CA TRP A 497 -27.47 -23.34 -25.86
C TRP A 497 -26.34 -22.62 -26.66
N ARG A 498 -26.63 -22.18 -27.90
CA ARG A 498 -25.70 -21.44 -28.75
C ARG A 498 -25.26 -20.09 -28.18
N PHE A 499 -26.08 -19.46 -27.33
CA PHE A 499 -25.70 -18.25 -26.61
C PHE A 499 -24.44 -18.42 -25.76
N VAL A 500 -24.19 -19.65 -25.29
CA VAL A 500 -23.08 -20.00 -24.41
C VAL A 500 -21.97 -20.72 -25.17
N SER A 501 -22.29 -21.68 -26.04
CA SER A 501 -21.25 -22.44 -26.77
C SER A 501 -20.40 -21.55 -27.67
N CYS A 502 -20.98 -20.51 -28.27
CA CYS A 502 -20.25 -19.57 -29.13
C CYS A 502 -19.09 -18.88 -28.39
N MET A 503 -19.18 -18.72 -27.06
CA MET A 503 -18.14 -18.11 -26.23
C MET A 503 -16.86 -18.96 -26.16
N PHE A 504 -16.95 -20.27 -26.46
CA PHE A 504 -15.82 -21.19 -26.38
C PHE A 504 -15.23 -21.57 -27.75
N LEU A 505 -15.90 -21.17 -28.84
CA LEU A 505 -15.45 -21.39 -30.21
C LEU A 505 -14.62 -20.21 -30.70
N HIS A 506 -13.68 -20.47 -31.60
CA HIS A 506 -12.81 -19.43 -32.16
C HIS A 506 -12.66 -19.61 -33.66
N ALA A 507 -12.68 -18.49 -34.39
CA ALA A 507 -12.58 -18.48 -35.84
C ALA A 507 -11.20 -18.91 -36.38
N GLY A 508 -10.15 -18.91 -35.55
CA GLY A 508 -8.80 -19.31 -35.96
C GLY A 508 -7.76 -19.09 -34.87
N VAL A 509 -6.51 -19.48 -35.14
CA VAL A 509 -5.39 -19.40 -34.18
C VAL A 509 -5.12 -17.97 -33.74
N VAL A 510 -5.11 -17.01 -34.68
CA VAL A 510 -4.85 -15.59 -34.36
C VAL A 510 -5.92 -15.05 -33.43
N HIS A 511 -7.18 -15.35 -33.73
CA HIS A 511 -8.33 -14.94 -32.92
C HIS A 511 -8.30 -15.59 -31.52
N LEU A 512 -7.95 -16.87 -31.43
CA LEU A 512 -7.78 -17.58 -30.15
C LEU A 512 -6.69 -16.94 -29.29
N LEU A 513 -5.50 -16.70 -29.86
CA LEU A 513 -4.37 -16.12 -29.12
C LEU A 513 -4.71 -14.74 -28.56
N ALA A 514 -5.36 -13.88 -29.36
CA ALA A 514 -5.78 -12.55 -28.92
C ALA A 514 -6.76 -12.60 -27.73
N ASN A 515 -7.76 -13.49 -27.80
CA ASN A 515 -8.73 -13.68 -26.71
C ASN A 515 -8.05 -14.23 -25.46
N MET A 516 -7.22 -15.26 -25.61
CA MET A 516 -6.60 -15.96 -24.48
C MET A 516 -5.56 -15.09 -23.76
N PHE A 517 -4.80 -14.28 -24.49
CA PHE A 517 -3.88 -13.31 -23.88
C PHE A 517 -4.65 -12.27 -23.04
N SER A 518 -5.74 -11.74 -23.60
CA SER A 518 -6.61 -10.78 -22.91
C SER A 518 -7.28 -11.39 -21.67
N LEU A 519 -7.75 -12.64 -21.78
CA LEU A 519 -8.36 -13.39 -20.69
C LEU A 519 -7.39 -13.58 -19.51
N LEU A 520 -6.15 -14.00 -19.79
CA LEU A 520 -5.16 -14.22 -18.74
C LEU A 520 -4.74 -12.92 -18.06
N PHE A 521 -4.59 -11.82 -18.81
CA PHE A 521 -4.12 -10.55 -18.26
C PHE A 521 -5.20 -9.87 -17.40
N ILE A 522 -6.43 -9.80 -17.89
CA ILE A 522 -7.55 -9.12 -17.22
C ILE A 522 -8.24 -10.06 -16.23
N GLY A 523 -8.57 -11.27 -16.66
CA GLY A 523 -9.35 -12.23 -15.88
C GLY A 523 -8.65 -12.68 -14.61
N VAL A 524 -7.36 -13.06 -14.68
CA VAL A 524 -6.62 -13.53 -13.49
C VAL A 524 -6.50 -12.42 -12.44
N ARG A 525 -6.32 -11.16 -12.88
CA ARG A 525 -6.28 -10.01 -11.97
C ARG A 525 -7.60 -9.85 -11.24
N LEU A 526 -8.71 -9.86 -11.97
CA LEU A 526 -10.06 -9.72 -11.39
C LEU A 526 -10.40 -10.90 -10.48
N GLU A 527 -10.03 -12.13 -10.84
CA GLU A 527 -10.30 -13.34 -10.04
C GLU A 527 -9.56 -13.30 -8.70
N LYS A 528 -8.28 -12.93 -8.70
CA LYS A 528 -7.49 -12.77 -7.46
C LYS A 528 -8.12 -11.77 -6.50
N GLU A 529 -8.74 -10.73 -7.04
CA GLU A 529 -9.24 -9.59 -6.27
C GLU A 529 -10.68 -9.80 -5.75
N PHE A 530 -11.57 -10.36 -6.57
CA PHE A 530 -12.99 -10.48 -6.27
C PHE A 530 -13.49 -11.92 -6.07
N GLY A 531 -12.67 -12.91 -6.41
CA GLY A 531 -12.96 -14.34 -6.28
C GLY A 531 -13.66 -14.95 -7.47
N PHE A 532 -13.48 -16.26 -7.63
CA PHE A 532 -13.91 -17.02 -8.79
C PHE A 532 -15.42 -16.96 -9.05
N LEU A 533 -16.27 -17.00 -8.02
CA LEU A 533 -17.74 -16.97 -8.22
C LEU A 533 -18.20 -15.69 -8.91
N ARG A 534 -17.70 -14.53 -8.46
CA ARG A 534 -18.12 -13.24 -9.01
C ARG A 534 -17.62 -13.04 -10.43
N ILE A 535 -16.37 -13.42 -10.68
CA ILE A 535 -15.78 -13.32 -12.01
C ILE A 535 -16.40 -14.33 -12.98
N GLY A 536 -16.76 -15.52 -12.51
CA GLY A 536 -17.51 -16.50 -13.30
C GLY A 536 -18.87 -15.97 -13.73
N PHE A 537 -19.69 -15.45 -12.79
CA PHE A 537 -20.98 -14.83 -13.14
C PHE A 537 -20.81 -13.63 -14.06
N LEU A 538 -19.81 -12.78 -13.79
CA LEU A 538 -19.51 -11.64 -14.63
C LEU A 538 -19.18 -12.06 -16.07
N TYR A 539 -18.29 -13.04 -16.23
CA TYR A 539 -17.86 -13.55 -17.53
C TYR A 539 -19.04 -14.17 -18.30
N MET A 540 -19.83 -15.04 -17.66
CA MET A 540 -20.96 -15.72 -18.31
C MET A 540 -22.08 -14.75 -18.71
N LEU A 541 -22.51 -13.86 -17.80
CA LEU A 541 -23.63 -12.96 -18.06
C LEU A 541 -23.26 -11.84 -19.05
N SER A 542 -22.03 -11.33 -18.99
CA SER A 542 -21.57 -10.37 -20.00
C SER A 542 -21.39 -11.01 -21.37
N GLY A 543 -20.85 -12.24 -21.44
CA GLY A 543 -20.82 -13.02 -22.68
C GLY A 543 -22.21 -13.20 -23.28
N PHE A 544 -23.18 -13.61 -22.46
CA PHE A 544 -24.58 -13.71 -22.87
C PHE A 544 -25.15 -12.37 -23.38
N GLY A 545 -24.85 -11.25 -22.72
CA GLY A 545 -25.24 -9.92 -23.18
C GLY A 545 -24.65 -9.52 -24.53
N GLY A 546 -23.40 -9.92 -24.79
CA GLY A 546 -22.78 -9.80 -26.10
C GLY A 546 -23.52 -10.62 -27.15
N SER A 547 -23.73 -11.91 -26.90
CA SER A 547 -24.44 -12.80 -27.82
C SER A 547 -25.87 -12.32 -28.11
N LEU A 548 -26.60 -11.82 -27.11
CA LEU A 548 -27.94 -11.27 -27.29
C LEU A 548 -27.95 -10.02 -28.17
N LEU A 549 -27.03 -9.08 -27.94
CA LEU A 549 -26.95 -7.86 -28.76
C LEU A 549 -26.51 -8.17 -30.19
N SER A 550 -25.60 -9.13 -30.36
CA SER A 550 -25.16 -9.65 -31.65
C SER A 550 -26.34 -10.15 -32.49
N ILE A 551 -27.12 -11.10 -31.98
CA ILE A 551 -28.27 -11.66 -32.72
C ILE A 551 -29.31 -10.58 -33.08
N LEU A 552 -29.56 -9.62 -32.19
CA LEU A 552 -30.52 -8.56 -32.46
C LEU A 552 -30.08 -7.62 -33.59
N HIS A 553 -28.77 -7.47 -33.82
CA HIS A 553 -28.20 -6.60 -34.87
C HIS A 553 -27.76 -7.34 -36.14
N LEU A 554 -27.67 -8.68 -36.11
CA LEU A 554 -27.45 -9.50 -37.32
C LEU A 554 -28.58 -9.35 -38.37
N LYS A 555 -29.63 -8.57 -38.08
CA LYS A 555 -30.82 -8.34 -38.92
C LYS A 555 -30.56 -7.47 -40.16
N GLU A 556 -29.46 -6.72 -40.23
CA GLU A 556 -29.25 -5.71 -41.30
C GLU A 556 -28.20 -6.06 -42.35
N THR A 557 -27.40 -7.11 -42.16
CA THR A 557 -26.37 -7.53 -43.12
C THR A 557 -26.72 -8.89 -43.71
N GLU A 558 -27.09 -8.92 -44.99
CA GLU A 558 -27.13 -10.14 -45.79
C GLU A 558 -25.80 -10.91 -45.69
N SER A 559 -25.90 -12.24 -45.77
CA SER A 559 -24.85 -13.27 -45.93
C SER A 559 -24.27 -13.91 -44.65
N ASN A 560 -24.53 -15.21 -44.48
CA ASN A 560 -23.67 -16.31 -43.97
C ASN A 560 -22.60 -16.03 -42.89
N THR A 561 -22.80 -15.07 -42.00
CA THR A 561 -21.84 -14.73 -40.95
C THR A 561 -22.27 -15.35 -39.63
N VAL A 562 -21.32 -16.01 -38.97
CA VAL A 562 -21.52 -16.62 -37.65
C VAL A 562 -20.69 -15.87 -36.62
N SER A 563 -21.22 -15.71 -35.42
CA SER A 563 -20.49 -15.12 -34.30
C SER A 563 -19.90 -16.19 -33.39
N VAL A 564 -18.60 -16.07 -33.12
CA VAL A 564 -17.84 -16.96 -32.24
C VAL A 564 -16.80 -16.15 -31.47
N GLY A 565 -16.43 -16.61 -30.28
CA GLY A 565 -15.33 -16.08 -29.51
C GLY A 565 -15.72 -15.63 -28.12
N ALA A 566 -14.77 -15.73 -27.20
CA ALA A 566 -14.88 -15.25 -25.83
C ALA A 566 -14.95 -13.71 -25.71
N SER A 567 -14.80 -12.99 -26.84
CA SER A 567 -14.55 -11.56 -26.88
C SER A 567 -15.65 -10.72 -26.22
N GLY A 568 -16.93 -11.05 -26.39
CA GLY A 568 -18.03 -10.37 -25.68
C GLY A 568 -17.86 -10.40 -24.15
N ALA A 569 -17.49 -11.55 -23.59
CA ALA A 569 -17.23 -11.67 -22.16
C ALA A 569 -15.97 -10.90 -21.72
N LEU A 570 -14.93 -10.84 -22.57
CA LEU A 570 -13.71 -10.07 -22.29
C LEU A 570 -13.96 -8.56 -22.27
N PHE A 571 -14.74 -8.05 -23.23
CA PHE A 571 -15.22 -6.67 -23.18
C PHE A 571 -16.10 -6.41 -21.95
N GLY A 572 -16.86 -7.42 -21.51
CA GLY A 572 -17.55 -7.40 -20.23
C GLY A 572 -16.63 -7.22 -19.02
N LEU A 573 -15.50 -7.93 -18.98
CA LEU A 573 -14.50 -7.73 -17.92
C LEU A 573 -13.92 -6.30 -17.95
N LEU A 574 -13.67 -5.73 -19.13
CA LEU A 574 -13.23 -4.34 -19.30
C LEU A 574 -14.28 -3.33 -18.81
N GLY A 575 -15.55 -3.52 -19.17
CA GLY A 575 -16.65 -2.69 -18.69
C GLY A 575 -16.77 -2.74 -17.16
N ALA A 576 -16.62 -3.92 -16.58
CA ALA A 576 -16.64 -4.11 -15.14
C ALA A 576 -15.49 -3.37 -14.44
N MET A 577 -14.28 -3.37 -15.03
CA MET A 577 -13.15 -2.58 -14.50
C MET A 577 -13.45 -1.08 -14.48
N LEU A 578 -14.16 -0.56 -15.49
CA LEU A 578 -14.56 0.86 -15.51
C LEU A 578 -15.54 1.18 -14.37
N SER A 579 -16.55 0.34 -14.17
CA SER A 579 -17.50 0.51 -13.06
C SER A 579 -16.84 0.39 -11.68
N GLU A 580 -15.82 -0.47 -11.54
CA GLU A 580 -15.02 -0.65 -10.32
C GLU A 580 -14.26 0.64 -9.99
N LEU A 581 -13.62 1.24 -11.00
CA LEU A 581 -12.88 2.49 -10.88
C LEU A 581 -13.80 3.64 -10.46
N LEU A 582 -14.99 3.74 -11.06
CA LEU A 582 -15.99 4.77 -10.72
C LEU A 582 -16.53 4.58 -9.30
N THR A 583 -16.83 3.35 -8.91
CA THR A 583 -17.38 3.03 -7.58
C THR A 583 -16.37 3.30 -6.47
N ASN A 584 -15.09 3.05 -6.74
CA ASN A 584 -13.98 3.14 -5.79
C ASN A 584 -13.06 4.35 -6.02
N TRP A 585 -13.57 5.40 -6.67
CA TRP A 585 -12.84 6.62 -7.07
C TRP A 585 -11.94 7.24 -5.99
N SER A 586 -12.34 7.15 -4.71
CA SER A 586 -11.58 7.73 -3.59
C SER A 586 -10.31 6.96 -3.20
N ILE A 587 -10.10 5.73 -3.70
CA ILE A 587 -8.97 4.87 -3.32
C ILE A 587 -7.75 5.09 -4.23
N TYR A 588 -7.97 5.52 -5.48
CA TYR A 588 -6.90 5.69 -6.47
C TYR A 588 -6.16 7.03 -6.28
N ALA A 589 -4.83 6.98 -6.27
CA ALA A 589 -3.96 8.16 -6.10
C ALA A 589 -3.94 9.06 -7.37
N ASN A 590 -3.82 8.45 -8.56
CA ASN A 590 -3.76 9.14 -9.86
C ASN A 590 -5.02 8.86 -10.70
N LYS A 591 -6.16 9.43 -10.26
CA LYS A 591 -7.52 9.11 -10.74
C LYS A 591 -7.72 9.41 -12.23
N CYS A 592 -7.28 10.59 -12.67
CA CYS A 592 -7.46 11.03 -14.05
C CYS A 592 -6.62 10.20 -15.03
N ALA A 593 -5.40 9.81 -14.66
CA ALA A 593 -4.53 9.00 -15.49
C ALA A 593 -5.03 7.56 -15.64
N ALA A 594 -5.57 6.97 -14.57
CA ALA A 594 -6.16 5.64 -14.61
C ALA A 594 -7.43 5.61 -15.47
N LEU A 595 -8.30 6.62 -15.32
CA LEU A 595 -9.51 6.74 -16.12
C LEU A 595 -9.19 7.01 -17.60
N SER A 596 -8.28 7.94 -17.90
CA SER A 596 -7.92 8.25 -19.29
C SER A 596 -7.28 7.06 -19.99
N SER A 597 -6.39 6.34 -19.31
CA SER A 597 -5.76 5.14 -19.86
C SER A 597 -6.80 4.05 -20.15
N LEU A 598 -7.73 3.82 -19.23
CA LEU A 598 -8.79 2.82 -19.41
C LEU A 598 -9.75 3.20 -20.56
N LEU A 599 -10.13 4.48 -20.66
CA LEU A 599 -10.97 4.97 -21.75
C LEU A 599 -10.27 4.91 -23.11
N ILE A 600 -8.96 5.18 -23.17
CA ILE A 600 -8.17 5.01 -24.39
C ILE A 600 -8.11 3.54 -24.80
N ILE A 601 -7.86 2.63 -23.85
CA ILE A 601 -7.84 1.18 -24.12
C ILE A 601 -9.21 0.73 -24.64
N VAL A 602 -10.31 1.12 -23.97
CA VAL A 602 -11.67 0.78 -24.40
C VAL A 602 -11.95 1.36 -25.80
N GLY A 603 -11.59 2.62 -26.05
CA GLY A 603 -11.78 3.27 -27.34
C GLY A 603 -11.00 2.60 -28.47
N LEU A 604 -9.73 2.25 -28.23
CA LEU A 604 -8.90 1.52 -29.21
C LEU A 604 -9.44 0.12 -29.49
N ASN A 605 -9.87 -0.62 -28.46
CA ASN A 605 -10.44 -1.95 -28.62
C ASN A 605 -11.80 -1.93 -29.33
N LEU A 606 -12.62 -0.90 -29.13
CA LEU A 606 -13.86 -0.71 -29.89
C LEU A 606 -13.59 -0.24 -31.33
N ALA A 607 -12.59 0.61 -31.56
CA ALA A 607 -12.22 1.08 -32.91
C ALA A 607 -11.69 -0.05 -33.80
N VAL A 608 -11.02 -1.03 -33.20
CA VAL A 608 -10.67 -2.32 -33.82
C VAL A 608 -11.87 -3.02 -34.43
N GLY A 609 -13.05 -2.81 -33.86
CA GLY A 609 -14.31 -3.32 -34.35
C GLY A 609 -14.71 -2.87 -35.75
N PHE A 610 -14.22 -1.74 -36.26
CA PHE A 610 -14.53 -1.28 -37.61
C PHE A 610 -13.87 -2.14 -38.73
N LEU A 611 -13.13 -3.18 -38.37
CA LEU A 611 -12.59 -4.14 -39.33
C LEU A 611 -13.63 -5.18 -39.76
N PRO A 612 -13.61 -5.61 -41.04
CA PRO A 612 -14.50 -6.66 -41.52
C PRO A 612 -14.21 -7.98 -40.79
N HIS A 613 -15.25 -8.79 -40.53
CA HIS A 613 -15.22 -10.06 -39.76
C HIS A 613 -15.14 -9.94 -38.23
N VAL A 614 -15.27 -8.73 -37.66
CA VAL A 614 -15.36 -8.51 -36.20
C VAL A 614 -16.80 -8.24 -35.77
N ASP A 615 -17.26 -8.91 -34.71
CA ASP A 615 -18.60 -8.72 -34.16
C ASP A 615 -18.65 -7.60 -33.11
N ASN A 616 -18.92 -6.38 -33.58
CA ASN A 616 -19.02 -5.19 -32.73
C ASN A 616 -20.20 -5.22 -31.78
N SER A 617 -21.29 -5.83 -32.22
CA SER A 617 -22.50 -5.94 -31.44
C SER A 617 -22.26 -6.83 -30.21
N ALA A 618 -21.51 -7.91 -30.36
CA ALA A 618 -21.05 -8.72 -29.24
C ALA A 618 -20.14 -7.94 -28.28
N HIS A 619 -19.21 -7.13 -28.80
CA HIS A 619 -18.29 -6.33 -27.97
C HIS A 619 -19.03 -5.25 -27.18
N VAL A 620 -19.89 -4.48 -27.83
CA VAL A 620 -20.69 -3.41 -27.19
C VAL A 620 -21.67 -4.00 -26.19
N GLY A 621 -22.37 -5.08 -26.54
CA GLY A 621 -23.32 -5.75 -25.65
C GLY A 621 -22.65 -6.33 -24.42
N GLY A 622 -21.50 -6.97 -24.63
CA GLY A 622 -20.66 -7.49 -23.55
C GLY A 622 -20.14 -6.39 -22.64
N PHE A 623 -19.60 -5.30 -23.20
CA PHE A 623 -19.10 -4.15 -22.44
C PHE A 623 -20.18 -3.51 -21.57
N LEU A 624 -21.36 -3.23 -22.13
CA LEU A 624 -22.47 -2.62 -21.41
C LEU A 624 -22.97 -3.54 -20.29
N ALA A 625 -23.20 -4.82 -20.59
CA ALA A 625 -23.59 -5.80 -19.59
C ALA A 625 -22.56 -5.89 -18.46
N GLY A 626 -21.27 -5.97 -18.80
CA GLY A 626 -20.17 -6.00 -17.84
C GLY A 626 -20.05 -4.74 -16.98
N PHE A 627 -20.26 -3.55 -17.57
CA PHE A 627 -20.25 -2.27 -16.87
C PHE A 627 -21.33 -2.21 -15.78
N PHE A 628 -22.57 -2.59 -16.10
CA PHE A 628 -23.64 -2.63 -15.09
C PHE A 628 -23.45 -3.77 -14.08
N LEU A 629 -23.02 -4.96 -14.53
CA LEU A 629 -22.71 -6.09 -13.64
C LEU A 629 -21.58 -5.75 -12.66
N GLY A 630 -20.62 -4.92 -13.06
CA GLY A 630 -19.53 -4.52 -12.17
C GLY A 630 -20.01 -3.64 -11.00
N PHE A 631 -21.02 -2.78 -11.18
CA PHE A 631 -21.67 -2.08 -10.07
C PHE A 631 -22.40 -3.02 -9.09
N VAL A 632 -22.80 -4.21 -9.54
CA VAL A 632 -23.48 -5.21 -8.71
C VAL A 632 -22.46 -6.13 -8.01
N LEU A 633 -21.51 -6.68 -8.77
CA LEU A 633 -20.61 -7.74 -8.33
C LEU A 633 -19.31 -7.22 -7.73
N LEU A 634 -18.80 -6.07 -8.16
CA LEU A 634 -17.47 -5.55 -7.78
C LEU A 634 -17.50 -4.45 -6.69
N MET A 635 -18.60 -4.32 -5.95
CA MET A 635 -18.69 -3.35 -4.85
C MET A 635 -17.75 -3.68 -3.69
N ARG A 636 -16.96 -2.67 -3.26
CA ARG A 636 -16.11 -2.75 -2.06
C ARG A 636 -16.72 -2.01 -0.86
N PRO A 637 -16.56 -2.54 0.37
CA PRO A 637 -16.98 -1.85 1.58
C PRO A 637 -16.13 -0.60 1.85
N GLN A 638 -16.71 0.37 2.55
CA GLN A 638 -16.04 1.62 2.91
C GLN A 638 -14.80 1.40 3.79
N TYR A 639 -13.81 2.28 3.64
CA TYR A 639 -12.64 2.31 4.52
C TYR A 639 -13.06 2.61 5.97
N GLY A 640 -12.79 1.66 6.87
CA GLY A 640 -13.19 1.72 8.28
C GLY A 640 -14.51 1.03 8.63
N TYR A 641 -15.18 0.34 7.70
CA TYR A 641 -16.29 -0.55 8.02
C TYR A 641 -15.79 -1.83 8.73
N VAL A 642 -16.44 -2.19 9.84
CA VAL A 642 -16.18 -3.42 10.61
C VAL A 642 -17.46 -4.25 10.67
N ASN A 643 -17.38 -5.52 10.29
CA ASN A 643 -18.54 -6.43 10.34
C ASN A 643 -18.85 -6.79 11.81
N ARG A 644 -20.15 -6.80 12.18
CA ARG A 644 -20.66 -7.11 13.53
C ARG A 644 -20.13 -8.42 14.09
N LYS A 645 -19.89 -9.42 13.24
CA LYS A 645 -19.30 -10.72 13.65
C LYS A 645 -17.92 -10.59 14.29
N TYR A 646 -17.20 -9.50 14.01
CA TYR A 646 -15.85 -9.23 14.54
C TYR A 646 -15.85 -8.21 15.68
N ILE A 647 -17.03 -7.81 16.19
CA ILE A 647 -17.17 -6.91 17.33
C ILE A 647 -17.53 -7.77 18.56
N PRO A 648 -16.72 -7.77 19.63
CA PRO A 648 -17.05 -8.48 20.86
C PRO A 648 -18.35 -7.96 21.50
N PRO A 649 -19.11 -8.80 22.22
CA PRO A 649 -20.27 -8.34 22.99
C PRO A 649 -19.87 -7.22 23.96
N GLY A 650 -20.63 -6.12 24.00
CA GLY A 650 -20.40 -4.99 24.92
C GLY A 650 -19.69 -3.76 24.34
N TYR A 651 -19.27 -3.78 23.06
CA TYR A 651 -18.65 -2.62 22.40
C TYR A 651 -19.57 -2.00 21.34
N ASP A 652 -19.90 -0.70 21.46
CA ASP A 652 -20.64 0.06 20.44
C ASP A 652 -19.71 1.02 19.69
N VAL A 653 -19.35 0.66 18.45
CA VAL A 653 -18.51 1.49 17.58
C VAL A 653 -19.42 2.39 16.73
N LYS A 654 -19.11 3.69 16.64
CA LYS A 654 -19.82 4.62 15.73
C LYS A 654 -19.91 4.02 14.32
N ARG A 655 -21.10 3.56 13.95
CA ARG A 655 -21.36 2.80 12.71
C ARG A 655 -21.16 3.70 11.49
N LYS A 656 -20.18 3.38 10.66
CA LYS A 656 -20.19 3.80 9.25
C LYS A 656 -20.93 2.74 8.44
N SER A 657 -21.81 3.17 7.53
CA SER A 657 -22.51 2.26 6.61
C SER A 657 -21.50 1.44 5.80
N LYS A 658 -21.82 0.16 5.52
CA LYS A 658 -20.99 -0.73 4.71
C LYS A 658 -20.67 -0.14 3.33
N TYR A 659 -21.65 0.52 2.72
CA TYR A 659 -21.56 1.16 1.41
C TYR A 659 -22.07 2.60 1.48
N LYS A 660 -21.53 3.48 0.62
CA LYS A 660 -21.99 4.88 0.46
C LYS A 660 -23.34 4.91 -0.27
N CYS A 661 -24.10 5.99 -0.08
CA CYS A 661 -25.41 6.16 -0.72
C CYS A 661 -25.34 6.00 -2.25
N TYR A 662 -24.32 6.59 -2.89
CA TYR A 662 -24.13 6.47 -4.34
C TYR A 662 -23.84 5.02 -4.79
N GLN A 663 -23.22 4.19 -3.95
CA GLN A 663 -22.94 2.79 -4.31
C GLN A 663 -24.25 1.98 -4.34
N TYR A 664 -25.15 2.21 -3.39
CA TYR A 664 -26.49 1.62 -3.43
C TYR A 664 -27.31 2.12 -4.60
N PHE A 665 -27.24 3.42 -4.91
CA PHE A 665 -27.90 4.00 -6.08
C PHE A 665 -27.45 3.31 -7.37
N PHE A 666 -26.14 3.21 -7.61
CA PHE A 666 -25.61 2.53 -8.80
C PHE A 666 -25.97 1.04 -8.83
N LEU A 667 -25.98 0.35 -7.69
CA LEU A 667 -26.41 -1.04 -7.64
C LEU A 667 -27.87 -1.20 -8.08
N VAL A 668 -28.80 -0.43 -7.49
CA VAL A 668 -30.23 -0.58 -7.76
C VAL A 668 -30.53 -0.25 -9.22
N VAL A 669 -29.98 0.86 -9.72
CA VAL A 669 -30.13 1.26 -11.13
C VAL A 669 -29.57 0.20 -12.06
N SER A 670 -28.38 -0.35 -11.77
CA SER A 670 -27.76 -1.37 -12.61
C SER A 670 -28.56 -2.68 -12.65
N VAL A 671 -29.13 -3.11 -11.52
CA VAL A 671 -30.00 -4.31 -11.47
C VAL A 671 -31.25 -4.11 -12.32
N ILE A 672 -31.89 -2.94 -12.23
CA ILE A 672 -33.08 -2.63 -13.03
C ILE A 672 -32.73 -2.63 -14.53
N ILE A 673 -31.64 -1.94 -14.91
CA ILE A 673 -31.20 -1.87 -16.30
C ILE A 673 -30.88 -3.26 -16.85
N LEU A 674 -30.18 -4.10 -16.09
CA LEU A 674 -29.84 -5.47 -16.53
C LEU A 674 -31.10 -6.33 -16.70
N LEU A 675 -32.02 -6.32 -15.72
CA LEU A 675 -33.24 -7.12 -15.80
C LEU A 675 -34.14 -6.69 -16.95
N VAL A 676 -34.39 -5.38 -17.08
CA VAL A 676 -35.21 -4.82 -18.17
C VAL A 676 -34.51 -5.03 -19.52
N GLY A 677 -33.20 -4.82 -19.60
CA GLY A 677 -32.41 -4.99 -20.82
C GLY A 677 -32.41 -6.42 -21.35
N TYR A 678 -32.14 -7.41 -20.48
CA TYR A 678 -32.19 -8.82 -20.87
C TYR A 678 -33.61 -9.28 -21.20
N ALA A 679 -34.61 -8.90 -20.40
CA ALA A 679 -36.00 -9.24 -20.67
C ALA A 679 -36.47 -8.64 -22.00
N TYR A 680 -36.17 -7.36 -22.25
CA TYR A 680 -36.50 -6.68 -23.51
C TYR A 680 -35.78 -7.32 -24.70
N GLY A 681 -34.49 -7.61 -24.59
CA GLY A 681 -33.72 -8.23 -25.68
C GLY A 681 -34.25 -9.61 -26.03
N LEU A 682 -34.54 -10.45 -25.03
CA LEU A 682 -35.14 -11.77 -25.25
C LEU A 682 -36.58 -11.67 -25.78
N ALA A 683 -37.39 -10.77 -25.22
CA ALA A 683 -38.75 -10.54 -25.69
C ALA A 683 -38.75 -10.07 -27.15
N LYS A 684 -37.89 -9.12 -27.52
CA LYS A 684 -37.76 -8.67 -28.91
C LYS A 684 -37.36 -9.82 -29.83
N LEU A 685 -36.45 -10.69 -29.38
CA LEU A 685 -36.01 -11.84 -30.16
C LEU A 685 -37.11 -12.88 -30.41
N TYR A 686 -37.92 -13.21 -29.39
CA TYR A 686 -38.92 -14.28 -29.48
C TYR A 686 -40.35 -13.81 -29.81
N ILE A 687 -40.71 -12.55 -29.53
CA ILE A 687 -42.03 -12.00 -29.90
C ILE A 687 -42.08 -11.69 -31.39
N GLU A 688 -40.97 -11.28 -32.01
CA GLU A 688 -40.91 -11.02 -33.45
C GLU A 688 -41.18 -12.30 -34.26
N LYS A 689 -40.74 -13.48 -33.76
CA LYS A 689 -41.13 -14.80 -34.27
C LYS A 689 -42.66 -15.02 -34.31
N SER A 690 -43.37 -14.57 -33.27
CA SER A 690 -44.84 -14.71 -33.21
C SER A 690 -45.54 -13.85 -34.27
N ARG A 691 -44.99 -12.67 -34.58
CA ARG A 691 -45.57 -11.71 -35.51
C ARG A 691 -45.38 -12.15 -36.97
N ASP A 692 -44.21 -12.72 -37.30
CA ASP A 692 -43.94 -13.30 -38.63
C ASP A 692 -44.69 -14.64 -38.84
N SER A 693 -44.96 -15.40 -37.77
CA SER A 693 -45.81 -16.59 -37.86
C SER A 693 -47.29 -16.25 -38.09
N PHE A 694 -47.77 -15.12 -37.55
CA PHE A 694 -49.17 -14.68 -37.72
C PHE A 694 -49.44 -14.11 -39.11
N THR A 695 -48.49 -13.38 -39.70
CA THR A 695 -48.60 -12.88 -41.08
C THR A 695 -48.55 -13.99 -42.13
N PHE A 696 -47.90 -15.11 -41.84
CA PHE A 696 -47.87 -16.29 -42.72
C PHE A 696 -49.18 -17.11 -42.68
N VAL A 697 -49.93 -17.08 -41.58
CA VAL A 697 -51.25 -17.74 -41.50
C VAL A 697 -52.33 -16.92 -42.22
N ASP A 698 -52.26 -15.59 -42.18
CA ASP A 698 -53.21 -14.71 -42.89
C ASP A 698 -53.03 -14.70 -44.42
N SER A 699 -51.88 -15.14 -44.95
CA SER A 699 -51.63 -15.21 -46.40
C SER A 699 -52.16 -16.49 -47.07
N TYR A 700 -52.63 -17.49 -46.30
CA TYR A 700 -53.28 -18.69 -46.83
C TYR A 700 -54.82 -18.61 -46.85
N THR A 701 -55.41 -17.53 -46.33
CA THR A 701 -56.86 -17.28 -46.31
C THR A 701 -57.32 -16.12 -47.21
N ARG A 702 -56.64 -15.88 -48.35
CA ARG A 702 -57.15 -15.03 -49.43
C ARG A 702 -56.99 -15.65 -50.80
#